data_AF-A0A8H6IS74-F1
#
_entry.id   AF-A0A8H6IS74-F1
#
_cell.length_a   1.000
_cell.length_b   1.000
_cell.length_c   1.000
_cell.angle_alpha   90.00
_cell.angle_beta   90.00
_cell.angle_gamma   90.00
#
_symmetry.space_group_name_H-M   'P 1'
#
loop_
_entity.id
_entity.type
_entity.pdbx_description
1 polymer ?
#
loop_
_entity_poly.entity_id
_entity_poly.type
_entity_poly.pdbx_seq_one_letter_code
_entity_poly.pdbx_strand_id
1 'polypeptide(L)'
;MDQQQEKQQPQGHHPQGGSSSPDLPRHLDAAAVNPAPVNPANPVLKSIALSDAVTPGIHQHTYVDSADNSRSGSPSYFSQSDRKVAFASSNPSISAAATPSITSHNLPQSPGSITGKDILKRMTLAAMGRRESLSRIREANPDLQLSGNIISATFNIPHSLKYRKGSDWELKPRRGQSALFDSFAYLSSNETPWDHTVVAWTGEIETPRDVISPPGTPPATTVHFSSLNTLSAPVPIDGDARLPTPPPSEGLWLPKEDQQRLESQLAHDPTIKTVPVWLSDDDEQQDDGLLLKDQSRWRRYAEHDLYTLFHYKQHEPTDGRKERLQWADYYCMNQKFANRIIELYKPGDVVIIHDYYLMLLPSMLRQRVPNMYISFFLHSPFPSSEFLRCLPRRKEVLEGVLGSNLVGFQSYSYSRHFSSCCTRVLGFPSDGGGVDAYGARVQVGVFPIGINADKCEMYAWTDAVTKKYDALKKLYEGKKIIVGRDRLDSVRGVAQKLQAFERFLEMYPEWREKVVLIQVTSPTSIEEEKEDPENRIATRVNELVMRINGMYGSLGFSPVQHYPQYLSQDEYFALLRAADIGLITSVRDGMNTTSMEYVICQREGHGPLILSEFSGTAGSLKDAITINPWDLTGVAFQINRALTMSPEARLAMQASLYNHVTTRNVQSWTDHLIRRQIQVLGTQKNVAATPLLDRALMLKTYRDAGKRLFMFDYDGTLTPIVREPSAAVPSERVLQTLKALAADEKNAVWIISGRDQEFLQQHLGHIPGLGFSAEHGSFMRNPGSDEWINLADKFDMGWQSEVFSVFQSFTDRVPGSFVERKRCALTWHYRLADPEQGIHMARECQKELETTVAKKWEVEVMAGKANLEVRPTFINKGEIAKRLVHTYNSPPATDKHPGRVEFVLCLGDDFTDEDMFRALNGLSGVEVDNEHVFTVTVGASTKVTLARWHLLEPEDVVECVALLAGVGLGGEAHEHFGQVNLAALSAVEGHIPESEK
;
A
#
# COMPACT_ATOMS: atom_id res chain seq x y z
N MET A 1 27.91 -22.65 47.84
CA MET A 1 28.69 -23.61 48.65
C MET A 1 28.54 -24.96 47.98
N ASP A 2 29.50 -25.64 47.36
CA ASP A 2 30.91 -25.46 46.97
C ASP A 2 31.11 -26.41 45.74
N GLN A 3 31.67 -25.97 44.59
CA GLN A 3 33.06 -26.20 44.10
C GLN A 3 33.54 -27.68 44.24
N GLN A 4 34.01 -28.42 43.22
CA GLN A 4 35.15 -28.25 42.27
C GLN A 4 35.18 -29.46 41.27
N GLN A 5 35.49 -29.31 39.96
CA GLN A 5 36.79 -29.58 39.25
C GLN A 5 37.38 -31.01 39.39
N GLU A 6 38.05 -31.70 38.44
CA GLU A 6 38.42 -31.57 37.02
C GLU A 6 39.11 -32.91 36.58
N LYS A 7 39.43 -33.07 35.29
CA LYS A 7 39.88 -34.26 34.53
C LYS A 7 41.35 -34.72 34.73
N GLN A 8 41.68 -35.97 34.30
CA GLN A 8 42.84 -36.42 33.47
C GLN A 8 42.79 -37.98 33.25
N GLN A 9 42.68 -38.56 32.04
CA GLN A 9 43.72 -39.06 31.05
C GLN A 9 44.72 -40.12 31.59
N PRO A 10 45.42 -40.99 30.78
CA PRO A 10 45.67 -41.01 29.31
C PRO A 10 45.75 -42.41 28.55
N GLN A 11 45.91 -42.35 27.20
CA GLN A 11 46.71 -43.18 26.21
C GLN A 11 46.65 -44.75 26.20
N GLY A 12 46.84 -45.53 25.12
CA GLY A 12 47.36 -45.39 23.74
C GLY A 12 47.50 -46.80 23.06
N HIS A 13 47.93 -46.84 21.78
CA HIS A 13 47.65 -47.82 20.68
C HIS A 13 48.48 -49.14 20.47
N HIS A 14 47.82 -50.11 19.75
CA HIS A 14 48.25 -51.05 18.65
C HIS A 14 49.17 -52.29 18.88
N PRO A 15 49.33 -53.30 17.94
CA PRO A 15 48.92 -53.47 16.50
C PRO A 15 48.45 -54.90 15.96
N GLN A 16 48.03 -54.95 14.65
CA GLN A 16 48.10 -55.97 13.53
C GLN A 16 47.94 -57.51 13.74
N GLY A 17 47.44 -58.39 12.84
CA GLY A 17 46.99 -58.42 11.43
C GLY A 17 46.94 -59.89 10.88
N GLY A 18 46.23 -60.22 9.77
CA GLY A 18 46.32 -61.54 9.08
C GLY A 18 45.29 -61.85 7.95
N SER A 19 45.78 -62.25 6.76
CA SER A 19 45.20 -62.55 5.41
C SER A 19 44.22 -63.76 5.31
N SER A 20 43.45 -64.11 4.25
CA SER A 20 43.68 -64.21 2.77
C SER A 20 42.40 -64.66 1.98
N SER A 21 42.29 -64.30 0.69
CA SER A 21 41.31 -64.73 -0.38
C SER A 21 41.59 -66.17 -0.95
N PRO A 22 40.98 -66.75 -2.05
CA PRO A 22 40.24 -66.19 -3.22
C PRO A 22 39.08 -66.99 -3.93
N ASP A 23 38.40 -66.29 -4.84
CA ASP A 23 37.88 -66.58 -6.22
C ASP A 23 36.78 -67.61 -6.67
N LEU A 24 36.04 -67.11 -7.68
CA LEU A 24 34.81 -67.52 -8.43
C LEU A 24 34.98 -68.67 -9.48
N PRO A 25 33.88 -69.19 -10.08
CA PRO A 25 33.49 -68.79 -11.46
C PRO A 25 31.97 -68.78 -11.79
N ARG A 26 31.65 -68.45 -13.05
CA ARG A 26 30.41 -67.91 -13.67
C ARG A 26 29.18 -68.84 -13.89
N HIS A 27 28.02 -68.14 -13.91
CA HIS A 27 26.82 -68.24 -14.80
C HIS A 27 25.69 -69.28 -14.60
N LEU A 28 24.46 -68.73 -14.50
CA LEU A 28 23.16 -69.05 -15.16
C LEU A 28 21.91 -69.16 -14.27
N ASP A 29 20.80 -68.78 -14.89
CA ASP A 29 19.48 -68.29 -14.43
C ASP A 29 18.48 -69.29 -13.79
N ALA A 30 17.62 -68.68 -12.95
CA ALA A 30 16.14 -68.76 -12.89
C ALA A 30 15.32 -69.95 -12.32
N ALA A 31 14.32 -69.50 -11.51
CA ALA A 31 12.93 -69.95 -11.37
C ALA A 31 12.57 -71.05 -10.34
N ALA A 32 11.72 -70.69 -9.35
CA ALA A 32 10.29 -71.08 -9.29
C ALA A 32 9.64 -71.02 -7.86
N VAL A 33 8.53 -70.25 -7.77
CA VAL A 33 7.20 -70.61 -7.18
C VAL A 33 6.96 -70.61 -5.64
N ASN A 34 6.34 -69.51 -5.18
CA ASN A 34 5.07 -69.34 -4.40
C ASN A 34 4.83 -69.90 -2.95
N PRO A 35 3.83 -69.36 -2.19
CA PRO A 35 3.99 -69.00 -0.77
C PRO A 35 2.89 -69.47 0.24
N ALA A 36 3.07 -69.04 1.52
CA ALA A 36 2.14 -68.91 2.68
C ALA A 36 1.73 -70.19 3.46
N PRO A 37 1.28 -70.18 4.76
CA PRO A 37 0.59 -69.09 5.52
C PRO A 37 0.76 -68.96 7.10
N VAL A 38 0.41 -67.77 7.66
CA VAL A 38 -0.52 -67.40 8.79
C VAL A 38 -0.38 -67.80 10.31
N ASN A 39 -0.39 -66.75 11.19
CA ASN A 39 -0.91 -66.50 12.60
C ASN A 39 -0.34 -67.16 13.90
N PRO A 40 -0.68 -66.72 15.17
CA PRO A 40 -1.40 -65.51 15.68
C PRO A 40 -0.92 -64.83 17.04
N ALA A 41 -1.53 -63.66 17.35
CA ALA A 41 -2.03 -63.11 18.67
C ALA A 41 -1.22 -62.14 19.62
N ASN A 42 -2.00 -61.22 20.24
CA ASN A 42 -1.83 -59.90 20.96
C ASN A 42 -1.59 -60.01 22.52
N PRO A 43 -1.65 -58.97 23.44
CA PRO A 43 -1.71 -57.46 23.39
C PRO A 43 -0.97 -56.64 24.52
N VAL A 44 -1.02 -55.27 24.52
CA VAL A 44 -1.43 -54.30 25.62
C VAL A 44 -0.99 -52.80 25.39
N LEU A 45 -1.98 -51.86 25.45
CA LEU A 45 -2.11 -50.39 25.83
C LEU A 45 -0.86 -49.45 25.93
N LYS A 46 -0.83 -48.10 25.73
CA LYS A 46 -1.70 -46.94 25.34
C LYS A 46 -0.79 -45.68 25.20
N SER A 47 -0.99 -44.77 24.24
CA SER A 47 -0.82 -43.29 24.40
C SER A 47 -1.43 -42.50 23.23
N ILE A 48 -1.86 -41.27 23.50
CA ILE A 48 -2.76 -40.41 22.71
C ILE A 48 -1.98 -39.27 22.07
N ALA A 49 -2.27 -38.95 20.80
CA ALA A 49 -1.96 -37.68 20.14
C ALA A 49 -3.13 -37.28 19.23
N LEU A 50 -3.56 -36.03 19.30
CA LEU A 50 -4.66 -35.42 18.55
C LEU A 50 -4.10 -34.54 17.42
N SER A 51 -4.51 -34.82 16.19
CA SER A 51 -4.44 -33.92 15.04
C SER A 51 -5.63 -34.25 14.14
N ASP A 52 -6.57 -33.32 13.97
CA ASP A 52 -7.62 -33.44 12.95
C ASP A 52 -7.90 -32.08 12.31
N ALA A 53 -7.58 -32.00 11.02
CA ALA A 53 -8.15 -31.07 10.06
C ALA A 53 -9.01 -31.91 9.10
N VAL A 54 -10.29 -31.57 8.93
CA VAL A 54 -11.21 -32.30 8.04
C VAL A 54 -11.88 -31.33 7.05
N THR A 55 -11.64 -31.59 5.78
CA THR A 55 -12.40 -31.11 4.61
C THR A 55 -13.49 -32.14 4.29
N PRO A 56 -14.76 -31.78 4.01
CA PRO A 56 -15.76 -32.77 3.61
C PRO A 56 -15.68 -33.10 2.12
N GLY A 57 -15.50 -34.40 1.82
CA GLY A 57 -15.58 -34.99 0.49
C GLY A 57 -16.97 -35.58 0.18
N ILE A 58 -17.25 -35.64 -1.12
CA ILE A 58 -18.45 -36.14 -1.78
C ILE A 58 -18.54 -37.68 -1.68
N HIS A 59 -19.72 -38.23 -1.39
CA HIS A 59 -19.97 -39.68 -1.36
C HIS A 59 -20.37 -40.23 -2.75
N GLN A 60 -19.61 -41.23 -3.22
CA GLN A 60 -19.99 -42.15 -4.30
C GLN A 60 -20.64 -43.41 -3.69
N HIS A 61 -21.95 -43.57 -3.85
CA HIS A 61 -22.61 -44.87 -3.89
C HIS A 61 -23.90 -44.69 -4.69
N THR A 62 -23.99 -45.37 -5.84
CA THR A 62 -25.14 -46.14 -6.35
C THR A 62 -24.96 -46.33 -7.87
N TYR A 63 -24.29 -47.42 -8.26
CA TYR A 63 -24.33 -47.99 -9.61
C TYR A 63 -24.69 -49.46 -9.48
N VAL A 64 -25.89 -49.83 -9.91
CA VAL A 64 -26.20 -51.15 -10.51
C VAL A 64 -27.24 -50.91 -11.60
N ASP A 65 -26.91 -51.37 -12.81
CA ASP A 65 -27.64 -51.23 -14.07
C ASP A 65 -28.93 -52.06 -14.15
N SER A 66 -29.91 -51.55 -14.90
CA SER A 66 -30.71 -52.37 -15.82
C SER A 66 -31.24 -51.51 -16.99
N ALA A 67 -31.14 -52.10 -18.17
CA ALA A 67 -31.24 -51.49 -19.49
C ALA A 67 -32.68 -51.10 -19.91
N ASP A 68 -32.85 -50.02 -20.68
CA ASP A 68 -33.28 -50.12 -22.08
C ASP A 68 -33.22 -48.76 -22.84
N ASN A 69 -33.15 -48.87 -24.17
CA ASN A 69 -32.66 -47.88 -25.14
C ASN A 69 -33.49 -46.60 -25.41
N SER A 70 -32.73 -45.53 -25.72
CA SER A 70 -32.96 -44.46 -26.72
C SER A 70 -33.30 -43.02 -26.25
N ARG A 71 -32.30 -42.11 -26.32
CA ARG A 71 -32.33 -40.80 -27.00
C ARG A 71 -31.12 -39.90 -26.66
N SER A 72 -30.32 -39.61 -27.70
CA SER A 72 -29.70 -38.33 -28.07
C SER A 72 -29.21 -37.32 -27.02
N GLY A 73 -27.88 -37.21 -26.93
CA GLY A 73 -27.01 -36.04 -26.76
C GLY A 73 -27.55 -34.69 -26.22
N SER A 74 -26.97 -34.27 -25.09
CA SER A 74 -27.01 -32.91 -24.54
C SER A 74 -25.66 -32.19 -24.78
N PRO A 75 -25.64 -30.92 -25.22
CA PRO A 75 -24.42 -30.17 -25.49
C PRO A 75 -23.98 -29.21 -24.37
N SER A 76 -22.70 -28.84 -24.49
CA SER A 76 -21.87 -27.90 -23.73
C SER A 76 -22.47 -26.51 -23.45
N TYR A 77 -22.08 -25.96 -22.30
CA TYR A 77 -22.56 -24.75 -21.64
C TYR A 77 -21.81 -23.50 -22.13
N PHE A 78 -22.08 -23.07 -23.37
CA PHE A 78 -21.81 -21.71 -23.84
C PHE A 78 -22.90 -21.32 -24.86
N SER A 79 -23.89 -20.53 -24.46
CA SER A 79 -24.58 -19.61 -25.39
C SER A 79 -25.37 -18.53 -24.64
N GLN A 80 -25.19 -17.30 -25.14
CA GLN A 80 -25.95 -16.10 -24.78
C GLN A 80 -27.42 -16.25 -25.22
N SER A 81 -28.34 -15.68 -24.43
CA SER A 81 -29.74 -15.54 -24.82
C SER A 81 -30.07 -14.09 -25.16
N ASP A 82 -30.30 -13.85 -26.44
CA ASP A 82 -31.03 -12.70 -26.97
C ASP A 82 -32.53 -12.84 -26.64
N ARG A 83 -33.16 -11.78 -26.13
CA ARG A 83 -34.62 -11.64 -26.13
C ARG A 83 -35.04 -10.37 -26.87
N LYS A 84 -35.55 -10.59 -28.09
CA LYS A 84 -36.39 -9.67 -28.86
C LYS A 84 -37.75 -9.49 -28.17
N VAL A 85 -38.24 -8.26 -28.08
CA VAL A 85 -39.66 -7.96 -27.79
C VAL A 85 -40.24 -7.19 -28.97
N ALA A 86 -41.40 -7.66 -29.43
CA ALA A 86 -42.09 -7.26 -30.64
C ALA A 86 -42.90 -5.96 -30.49
N PHE A 87 -43.02 -5.24 -31.60
CA PHE A 87 -43.91 -4.12 -31.84
C PHE A 87 -45.37 -4.57 -32.01
N ALA A 88 -46.32 -3.81 -31.48
CA ALA A 88 -47.68 -3.72 -31.98
C ALA A 88 -48.23 -2.30 -31.82
N SER A 89 -48.83 -1.81 -32.90
CA SER A 89 -49.31 -0.46 -33.19
C SER A 89 -50.73 -0.16 -32.72
N SER A 90 -51.01 1.06 -32.29
CA SER A 90 -52.27 1.78 -32.61
C SER A 90 -52.16 3.29 -32.33
N ASN A 91 -52.32 4.09 -33.39
CA ASN A 91 -52.70 5.52 -33.39
C ASN A 91 -54.26 5.63 -33.37
N PRO A 92 -54.95 6.80 -33.34
CA PRO A 92 -54.48 8.20 -33.38
C PRO A 92 -55.21 9.18 -32.40
N SER A 93 -54.75 10.43 -32.29
CA SER A 93 -55.52 11.65 -32.69
C SER A 93 -55.01 12.96 -32.07
N ILE A 94 -55.17 14.00 -32.88
CA ILE A 94 -54.74 15.39 -32.77
C ILE A 94 -55.81 16.20 -32.01
N SER A 95 -55.44 17.13 -31.12
CA SER A 95 -55.97 18.51 -31.14
C SER A 95 -55.26 19.43 -30.16
N ALA A 96 -55.26 20.70 -30.53
CA ALA A 96 -54.56 21.82 -29.92
C ALA A 96 -55.44 22.57 -28.91
N ALA A 97 -54.75 23.46 -28.17
CA ALA A 97 -55.25 24.65 -27.46
C ALA A 97 -56.05 24.43 -26.16
N ALA A 98 -55.50 24.96 -25.06
CA ALA A 98 -56.05 26.10 -24.32
C ALA A 98 -55.36 26.23 -22.96
N THR A 99 -54.79 27.40 -22.67
CA THR A 99 -54.62 27.88 -21.29
C THR A 99 -55.99 28.41 -20.82
N PRO A 100 -56.37 28.22 -19.54
CA PRO A 100 -56.24 29.36 -18.64
C PRO A 100 -55.83 28.99 -17.20
N SER A 101 -55.33 30.03 -16.54
CA SER A 101 -55.04 30.22 -15.10
C SER A 101 -56.12 29.72 -14.14
N ILE A 102 -55.71 29.27 -12.93
CA ILE A 102 -56.12 29.79 -11.61
C ILE A 102 -55.31 29.09 -10.49
N THR A 103 -55.19 29.83 -9.40
CA THR A 103 -54.31 29.82 -8.24
C THR A 103 -54.49 28.72 -7.18
N SER A 104 -53.41 28.54 -6.40
CA SER A 104 -53.29 28.17 -4.98
C SER A 104 -53.74 26.78 -4.50
N HIS A 105 -52.78 25.97 -4.03
CA HIS A 105 -52.62 25.68 -2.60
C HIS A 105 -51.28 24.99 -2.30
N ASN A 106 -50.54 25.57 -1.35
CA ASN A 106 -49.33 25.01 -0.76
C ASN A 106 -49.66 23.81 0.14
N LEU A 107 -49.01 22.67 -0.11
CA LEU A 107 -48.75 21.61 0.87
C LEU A 107 -47.29 21.13 0.68
N PRO A 108 -46.53 20.90 1.77
CA PRO A 108 -45.10 20.62 1.68
C PRO A 108 -44.86 19.17 1.25
N GLN A 109 -44.14 18.98 0.14
CA GLN A 109 -43.69 17.66 -0.29
C GLN A 109 -42.33 17.31 0.34
N SER A 110 -42.29 16.07 0.81
CA SER A 110 -41.17 15.28 1.34
C SER A 110 -39.84 15.37 0.55
N PRO A 111 -38.67 15.26 1.23
CA PRO A 111 -37.37 15.30 0.58
C PRO A 111 -37.11 13.97 -0.15
N GLY A 112 -37.16 13.99 -1.48
CA GLY A 112 -36.83 12.78 -2.26
C GLY A 112 -37.15 12.79 -3.76
N SER A 113 -37.62 13.90 -4.34
CA SER A 113 -37.91 13.96 -5.78
C SER A 113 -36.79 14.70 -6.53
N ILE A 114 -35.99 13.95 -7.30
CA ILE A 114 -35.05 14.53 -8.27
C ILE A 114 -35.89 15.18 -9.37
N THR A 115 -35.79 16.50 -9.52
CA THR A 115 -36.60 17.22 -10.50
C THR A 115 -36.08 17.00 -11.93
N GLY A 116 -36.97 17.04 -12.92
CA GLY A 116 -36.58 16.92 -14.34
C GLY A 116 -35.57 17.98 -14.80
N LYS A 117 -35.48 19.11 -14.07
CA LYS A 117 -34.42 20.13 -14.26
C LYS A 117 -33.04 19.65 -13.82
N ASP A 118 -32.93 18.81 -12.78
CA ASP A 118 -31.67 18.22 -12.33
C ASP A 118 -31.17 17.14 -13.30
N ILE A 119 -32.08 16.39 -13.90
CA ILE A 119 -31.76 15.42 -14.96
C ILE A 119 -31.29 16.16 -16.22
N LEU A 120 -31.99 17.23 -16.62
CA LEU A 120 -31.54 18.09 -17.72
C LEU A 120 -30.22 18.79 -17.41
N LYS A 121 -29.96 19.25 -16.18
CA LYS A 121 -28.66 19.81 -15.77
C LYS A 121 -27.54 18.76 -15.86
N ARG A 122 -27.80 17.53 -15.42
CA ARG A 122 -26.87 16.38 -15.52
C ARG A 122 -26.59 15.97 -16.96
N MET A 123 -27.59 16.00 -17.84
CA MET A 123 -27.43 15.67 -19.26
C MET A 123 -26.78 16.82 -20.05
N THR A 124 -27.00 18.07 -19.66
CA THR A 124 -26.37 19.24 -20.30
C THR A 124 -24.90 19.39 -19.88
N LEU A 125 -24.55 19.00 -18.64
CA LEU A 125 -23.16 18.94 -18.16
C LEU A 125 -22.34 17.82 -18.82
N ALA A 126 -22.98 16.75 -19.29
CA ALA A 126 -22.32 15.67 -20.01
C ALA A 126 -22.02 15.99 -21.50
N ALA A 127 -22.56 17.09 -22.04
CA ALA A 127 -22.63 17.30 -23.50
C ALA A 127 -21.89 18.55 -24.03
N MET A 128 -21.14 19.31 -23.22
CA MET A 128 -20.49 20.54 -23.73
C MET A 128 -19.09 20.76 -23.14
N GLY A 129 -18.08 20.67 -24.00
CA GLY A 129 -16.68 21.09 -23.75
C GLY A 129 -16.52 22.59 -23.54
N ARG A 130 -17.11 23.14 -22.47
CA ARG A 130 -16.76 24.45 -21.96
C ARG A 130 -15.80 24.25 -20.79
N ARG A 131 -14.63 24.88 -20.88
CA ARG A 131 -13.67 25.05 -19.77
C ARG A 131 -14.45 25.36 -18.48
N GLU A 132 -14.42 24.45 -17.52
CA GLU A 132 -15.02 24.70 -16.22
C GLU A 132 -14.15 25.74 -15.51
N SER A 133 -14.73 26.90 -15.19
CA SER A 133 -14.02 27.90 -14.39
C SER A 133 -13.99 27.46 -12.93
N LEU A 134 -12.88 27.73 -12.23
CA LEU A 134 -12.77 27.46 -10.78
C LEU A 134 -13.94 28.07 -10.00
N SER A 135 -14.44 29.23 -10.43
CA SER A 135 -15.64 29.87 -9.86
C SER A 135 -16.87 28.99 -9.93
N ARG A 136 -17.13 28.31 -11.05
CA ARG A 136 -18.27 27.39 -11.18
C ARG A 136 -18.10 26.13 -10.35
N ILE A 137 -16.88 25.61 -10.24
CA ILE A 137 -16.57 24.45 -9.41
C ILE A 137 -16.83 24.78 -7.93
N ARG A 138 -16.41 25.98 -7.48
CA ARG A 138 -16.67 26.50 -6.13
C ARG A 138 -18.15 26.79 -5.89
N GLU A 139 -18.84 27.45 -6.82
CA GLU A 139 -20.28 27.70 -6.73
C GLU A 139 -21.10 26.41 -6.65
N ALA A 140 -20.65 25.35 -7.34
CA ALA A 140 -21.30 24.03 -7.27
C ALA A 140 -21.02 23.29 -5.96
N ASN A 141 -19.95 23.63 -5.24
CA ASN A 141 -19.50 22.96 -4.01
C ASN A 141 -19.05 23.98 -2.95
N PRO A 142 -19.95 24.85 -2.44
CA PRO A 142 -19.59 25.93 -1.53
C PRO A 142 -19.01 25.41 -0.20
N ASP A 143 -19.39 24.21 0.22
CA ASP A 143 -18.97 23.60 1.48
C ASP A 143 -17.51 23.13 1.47
N LEU A 144 -16.90 22.89 0.29
CA LEU A 144 -15.55 22.33 0.17
C LEU A 144 -14.42 23.36 0.30
N GLN A 145 -14.72 24.67 0.36
CA GLN A 145 -13.73 25.74 0.51
C GLN A 145 -12.45 25.58 -0.34
N LEU A 146 -12.59 25.07 -1.58
CA LEU A 146 -11.44 24.72 -2.44
C LEU A 146 -10.54 25.93 -2.69
N SER A 147 -9.24 25.80 -2.45
CA SER A 147 -8.25 26.87 -2.62
C SER A 147 -7.95 27.19 -4.08
N GLY A 148 -8.17 26.21 -4.98
CA GLY A 148 -7.78 26.29 -6.38
C GLY A 148 -6.37 25.75 -6.68
N ASN A 149 -5.67 25.25 -5.66
CA ASN A 149 -4.34 24.67 -5.84
C ASN A 149 -4.40 23.15 -5.88
N ILE A 150 -3.56 22.55 -6.72
CA ILE A 150 -3.31 21.11 -6.75
C ILE A 150 -1.83 20.85 -6.50
N ILE A 151 -1.54 20.01 -5.52
CA ILE A 151 -0.18 19.53 -5.22
C ILE A 151 -0.09 18.08 -5.67
N SER A 152 0.71 17.81 -6.70
CA SER A 152 0.97 16.44 -7.15
C SER A 152 2.28 15.92 -6.58
N ALA A 153 2.25 14.79 -5.88
CA ALA A 153 3.42 14.13 -5.33
C ALA A 153 3.81 12.91 -6.18
N THR A 154 5.04 12.88 -6.69
CA THR A 154 5.59 11.76 -7.45
C THR A 154 7.01 11.44 -7.00
N PHE A 155 7.50 10.22 -7.23
CA PHE A 155 8.82 9.83 -6.76
C PHE A 155 9.94 10.68 -7.37
N ASN A 156 10.01 10.82 -8.69
CA ASN A 156 11.10 11.55 -9.35
C ASN A 156 10.62 12.83 -10.03
N ILE A 157 11.44 13.88 -9.97
CA ILE A 157 11.23 15.09 -10.78
C ILE A 157 11.24 14.76 -12.28
N PRO A 158 10.61 15.59 -13.14
CA PRO A 158 10.55 15.38 -14.59
C PRO A 158 11.92 15.40 -15.30
N HIS A 159 12.99 15.77 -14.59
CA HIS A 159 14.34 15.93 -15.13
C HIS A 159 15.32 14.93 -14.52
N SER A 160 16.31 14.49 -15.29
CA SER A 160 17.54 13.90 -14.78
C SER A 160 18.57 15.00 -14.60
N LEU A 161 19.27 15.00 -13.47
CA LEU A 161 20.18 16.06 -13.07
C LEU A 161 21.63 15.64 -13.28
N LYS A 162 22.42 16.51 -13.91
CA LYS A 162 23.87 16.43 -13.87
C LYS A 162 24.45 17.64 -13.18
N TYR A 163 25.38 17.38 -12.27
CA TYR A 163 26.01 18.40 -11.45
C TYR A 163 27.52 18.42 -11.67
N ARG A 164 28.07 19.61 -11.90
CA ARG A 164 29.49 19.89 -11.90
C ARG A 164 29.75 21.03 -10.91
N LYS A 165 30.73 20.84 -10.04
CA LYS A 165 31.04 21.79 -8.97
C LYS A 165 31.38 23.16 -9.57
N GLY A 166 30.62 24.19 -9.17
CA GLY A 166 30.82 25.56 -9.64
C GLY A 166 30.26 25.88 -11.04
N SER A 167 29.43 25.01 -11.63
CA SER A 167 28.67 25.33 -12.85
C SER A 167 27.16 25.31 -12.62
N ASP A 168 26.41 25.71 -13.63
CA ASP A 168 24.96 25.54 -13.65
C ASP A 168 24.57 24.06 -13.74
N TRP A 169 23.37 23.76 -13.22
CA TRP A 169 22.75 22.43 -13.32
C TRP A 169 22.36 22.11 -14.76
N GLU A 170 22.71 20.92 -15.24
CA GLU A 170 22.25 20.43 -16.53
C GLU A 170 21.00 19.56 -16.33
N LEU A 171 19.85 20.10 -16.74
CA LEU A 171 18.54 19.45 -16.70
C LEU A 171 18.27 18.75 -18.03
N LYS A 172 18.03 17.43 -18.01
CA LYS A 172 17.55 16.69 -19.19
C LYS A 172 16.20 16.04 -18.90
N PRO A 173 15.27 15.99 -19.87
CA PRO A 173 14.00 15.30 -19.68
C PRO A 173 14.19 13.83 -19.27
N ARG A 174 13.56 13.43 -18.16
CA ARG A 174 13.61 12.06 -17.65
C ARG A 174 12.80 11.15 -18.55
N ARG A 175 13.36 9.97 -18.85
CA ARG A 175 12.74 8.97 -19.72
C ARG A 175 11.88 7.99 -18.90
N GLY A 176 10.84 7.45 -19.53
CA GLY A 176 10.10 6.29 -19.02
C GLY A 176 8.76 6.59 -18.32
N GLN A 177 8.41 7.84 -18.02
CA GLN A 177 7.14 8.25 -17.41
C GLN A 177 6.43 9.36 -18.22
N SER A 178 6.44 9.25 -19.55
CA SER A 178 5.94 10.32 -20.44
C SER A 178 4.47 10.69 -20.17
N ALA A 179 3.58 9.71 -20.05
CA ALA A 179 2.16 9.98 -19.82
C ALA A 179 1.89 10.73 -18.50
N LEU A 180 2.60 10.37 -17.41
CA LEU A 180 2.45 11.06 -16.13
C LEU A 180 2.96 12.51 -16.22
N PHE A 181 4.13 12.73 -16.81
CA PHE A 181 4.68 14.08 -16.96
C PHE A 181 3.88 14.95 -17.94
N ASP A 182 3.30 14.35 -18.99
CA ASP A 182 2.37 15.06 -19.87
C ASP A 182 1.10 15.49 -19.12
N SER A 183 0.63 14.69 -18.14
CA SER A 183 -0.49 15.06 -17.28
C SER A 183 -0.16 16.25 -16.37
N PHE A 184 1.07 16.31 -15.84
CA PHE A 184 1.54 17.43 -15.03
C PHE A 184 1.73 18.69 -15.86
N ALA A 185 2.24 18.57 -17.09
CA ALA A 185 2.35 19.69 -18.01
C ALA A 185 0.98 20.24 -18.39
N TYR A 186 -0.03 19.37 -18.60
CA TYR A 186 -1.41 19.80 -18.82
C TYR A 186 -1.98 20.53 -17.60
N LEU A 187 -1.82 19.98 -16.39
CA LEU A 187 -2.27 20.64 -15.15
C LEU A 187 -1.60 22.00 -14.91
N SER A 188 -0.31 22.11 -15.23
CA SER A 188 0.45 23.36 -15.07
C SER A 188 0.16 24.38 -16.18
N SER A 189 -0.60 24.01 -17.20
CA SER A 189 -0.92 24.89 -18.32
C SER A 189 -2.11 25.80 -18.03
N ASN A 190 -2.21 26.88 -18.80
CA ASN A 190 -3.35 27.81 -18.78
C ASN A 190 -4.67 27.20 -19.29
N GLU A 191 -4.67 25.93 -19.72
CA GLU A 191 -5.87 25.22 -20.15
C GLU A 191 -6.74 24.76 -18.98
N THR A 192 -6.14 24.61 -17.80
CA THR A 192 -6.85 24.21 -16.57
C THR A 192 -7.01 25.40 -15.63
N PRO A 193 -8.03 25.39 -14.76
CA PRO A 193 -8.29 26.49 -13.83
C PRO A 193 -7.49 26.36 -12.52
N TRP A 194 -6.55 25.42 -12.42
CA TRP A 194 -5.84 25.06 -11.20
C TRP A 194 -4.42 25.65 -11.17
N ASP A 195 -3.96 26.08 -10.00
CA ASP A 195 -2.54 26.34 -9.77
C ASP A 195 -1.86 25.04 -9.35
N HIS A 196 -0.98 24.51 -10.20
CA HIS A 196 -0.41 23.18 -10.03
C HIS A 196 1.05 23.25 -9.60
N THR A 197 1.41 22.48 -8.56
CA THR A 197 2.78 22.34 -8.07
C THR A 197 3.11 20.85 -7.92
N VAL A 198 4.28 20.44 -8.44
CA VAL A 198 4.78 19.06 -8.29
C VAL A 198 5.79 18.98 -7.15
N VAL A 199 5.62 18.06 -6.22
CA VAL A 199 6.59 17.74 -5.17
C VAL A 199 7.22 16.37 -5.50
N ALA A 200 8.54 16.34 -5.69
CA ALA A 200 9.22 15.10 -6.10
C ALA A 200 10.70 15.05 -5.70
N TRP A 201 11.24 13.85 -5.51
CA TRP A 201 12.67 13.68 -5.24
C TRP A 201 13.50 14.00 -6.48
N THR A 202 14.67 14.58 -6.27
CA THR A 202 15.62 14.99 -7.32
C THR A 202 16.04 13.83 -8.24
N GLY A 203 15.87 12.59 -7.79
CA GLY A 203 16.51 11.43 -8.39
C GLY A 203 18.01 11.42 -8.07
N GLU A 204 18.70 10.39 -8.58
CA GLU A 204 20.16 10.37 -8.46
C GLU A 204 20.79 11.48 -9.29
N ILE A 205 21.73 12.19 -8.66
CA ILE A 205 22.49 13.27 -9.30
C ILE A 205 23.77 12.68 -9.88
N GLU A 206 23.90 12.79 -11.20
CA GLU A 206 25.09 12.34 -11.90
C GLU A 206 26.20 13.39 -11.82
N THR A 207 27.38 12.99 -11.35
CA THR A 207 28.60 13.80 -11.47
C THR A 207 29.41 13.30 -12.68
N PRO A 208 29.55 14.10 -13.75
CA PRO A 208 30.42 13.73 -14.87
C PRO A 208 31.85 13.50 -14.34
N ARG A 209 32.42 12.32 -14.59
CA ARG A 209 33.86 12.11 -14.40
C ARG A 209 34.55 12.82 -15.56
N ASP A 210 35.28 13.90 -15.29
CA ASP A 210 36.16 14.50 -16.30
C ASP A 210 37.24 13.48 -16.64
N VAL A 211 37.13 12.85 -17.81
CA VAL A 211 38.23 12.10 -18.39
C VAL A 211 39.24 13.15 -18.84
N ILE A 212 40.23 13.43 -18.00
CA ILE A 212 41.39 14.24 -18.36
C ILE A 212 42.15 13.47 -19.44
N SER A 213 41.75 13.65 -20.69
CA SER A 213 42.59 13.30 -21.82
C SER A 213 43.65 14.41 -21.93
N PRO A 214 44.96 14.09 -21.88
CA PRO A 214 45.99 15.08 -22.14
C PRO A 214 45.75 15.77 -23.50
N PRO A 215 46.05 17.07 -23.63
CA PRO A 215 45.87 17.78 -24.89
C PRO A 215 46.81 17.18 -25.94
N GLY A 216 46.25 16.38 -26.85
CA GLY A 216 47.01 15.75 -27.96
C GLY A 216 46.53 14.37 -28.38
N THR A 217 45.69 13.68 -27.59
CA THR A 217 45.19 12.34 -27.97
C THR A 217 43.86 12.47 -28.73
N PRO A 218 43.72 11.89 -29.94
CA PRO A 218 42.44 11.88 -30.64
C PRO A 218 41.37 11.13 -29.82
N PRO A 219 40.08 11.50 -29.95
CA PRO A 219 39.02 10.92 -29.13
C PRO A 219 38.95 9.42 -29.34
N ALA A 220 38.93 8.66 -28.23
CA ALA A 220 38.91 7.21 -28.25
C ALA A 220 37.61 6.69 -28.86
N THR A 221 37.62 6.37 -30.15
CA THR A 221 36.63 5.52 -30.79
C THR A 221 36.94 4.05 -30.51
N THR A 222 36.77 3.59 -29.28
CA THR A 222 36.73 2.15 -28.99
C THR A 222 35.94 1.85 -27.72
N VAL A 223 35.05 0.88 -27.86
CA VAL A 223 34.14 0.27 -26.89
C VAL A 223 34.88 -0.11 -25.60
N HIS A 224 34.28 0.20 -24.45
CA HIS A 224 34.73 -0.28 -23.14
C HIS A 224 34.72 -1.80 -23.09
N PHE A 225 35.88 -2.44 -23.23
CA PHE A 225 36.11 -3.80 -22.74
C PHE A 225 36.79 -3.70 -21.38
N SER A 226 36.16 -4.26 -20.35
CA SER A 226 36.84 -4.62 -19.11
C SER A 226 37.85 -5.72 -19.40
N SER A 227 39.12 -5.50 -19.05
CA SER A 227 40.20 -6.46 -19.23
C SER A 227 39.91 -7.78 -18.49
N LEU A 228 39.85 -8.89 -19.22
CA LEU A 228 39.55 -10.25 -18.71
C LEU A 228 40.72 -10.93 -17.96
N ASN A 229 41.77 -10.22 -17.57
CA ASN A 229 42.86 -10.82 -16.80
C ASN A 229 43.55 -9.81 -15.91
N THR A 230 43.47 -10.00 -14.59
CA THR A 230 44.13 -9.18 -13.55
C THR A 230 45.61 -9.47 -13.39
N LEU A 231 46.19 -10.38 -14.18
CA LEU A 231 47.60 -10.80 -14.10
C LEU A 231 48.48 -10.23 -15.23
N SER A 232 48.03 -9.22 -15.96
CA SER A 232 48.82 -8.59 -17.03
C SER A 232 48.83 -7.08 -16.90
N ALA A 233 49.33 -6.58 -15.77
CA ALA A 233 49.77 -5.19 -15.66
C ALA A 233 51.32 -5.17 -15.71
N PRO A 234 51.95 -4.30 -16.52
CA PRO A 234 53.41 -4.16 -16.51
C PRO A 234 53.86 -3.54 -15.18
N VAL A 235 54.93 -4.09 -14.61
CA VAL A 235 55.56 -3.59 -13.37
C VAL A 235 56.19 -2.22 -13.67
N PRO A 236 55.85 -1.14 -12.93
CA PRO A 236 56.53 0.14 -13.07
C PRO A 236 57.93 0.03 -12.49
N ILE A 237 58.94 0.28 -13.32
CA ILE A 237 60.32 0.50 -12.90
C ILE A 237 60.43 2.00 -12.69
N ASP A 238 60.18 2.46 -11.46
CA ASP A 238 60.90 3.57 -10.82
C ASP A 238 60.27 3.87 -9.45
N GLY A 239 61.14 3.96 -8.43
CA GLY A 239 60.79 4.27 -7.05
C GLY A 239 60.47 5.75 -6.87
N ASP A 240 59.54 6.03 -5.97
CA ASP A 240 59.12 7.36 -5.49
C ASP A 240 58.27 8.23 -6.43
N ALA A 241 56.96 7.93 -6.45
CA ALA A 241 55.91 8.95 -6.38
C ALA A 241 54.60 8.33 -5.85
N ARG A 242 54.40 8.33 -4.53
CA ARG A 242 53.04 8.23 -3.97
C ARG A 242 52.32 9.54 -4.31
N LEU A 243 51.55 9.55 -5.39
CA LEU A 243 50.52 10.57 -5.57
C LEU A 243 49.52 10.41 -4.41
N PRO A 244 49.18 11.48 -3.66
CA PRO A 244 48.10 11.40 -2.70
C PRO A 244 46.80 11.39 -3.51
N THR A 245 46.29 10.21 -3.84
CA THR A 245 44.85 10.07 -4.09
C THR A 245 44.17 10.46 -2.77
N PRO A 246 43.39 11.54 -2.71
CA PRO A 246 42.49 11.72 -1.58
C PRO A 246 41.60 10.47 -1.54
N PRO A 247 41.23 9.94 -0.36
CA PRO A 247 40.19 8.94 -0.32
C PRO A 247 38.96 9.51 -1.05
N PRO A 248 38.29 8.73 -1.93
CA PRO A 248 37.06 9.19 -2.54
C PRO A 248 36.11 9.56 -1.40
N SER A 249 35.65 10.81 -1.35
CA SER A 249 34.60 11.19 -0.40
C SER A 249 33.41 10.27 -0.66
N GLU A 250 32.94 9.54 0.36
CA GLU A 250 31.86 8.54 0.29
C GLU A 250 30.47 9.12 -0.05
N GLY A 251 30.39 10.29 -0.67
CA GLY A 251 29.16 10.98 -1.03
C GLY A 251 29.40 12.24 -1.86
N LEU A 252 28.32 12.79 -2.40
CA LEU A 252 28.29 14.05 -3.14
C LEU A 252 27.95 15.21 -2.19
N TRP A 253 28.91 16.11 -1.96
CA TRP A 253 28.66 17.35 -1.23
C TRP A 253 28.05 18.42 -2.15
N LEU A 254 26.89 18.95 -1.75
CA LEU A 254 26.15 20.01 -2.43
C LEU A 254 26.04 21.25 -1.55
N PRO A 255 26.72 22.35 -1.89
CA PRO A 255 26.58 23.63 -1.19
C PRO A 255 25.12 24.12 -1.19
N LYS A 256 24.71 24.82 -0.12
CA LYS A 256 23.35 25.35 0.01
C LYS A 256 22.98 26.33 -1.10
N GLU A 257 23.93 27.12 -1.58
CA GLU A 257 23.75 28.01 -2.73
C GLU A 257 23.35 27.22 -3.99
N ASP A 258 23.99 26.07 -4.22
CA ASP A 258 23.76 25.23 -5.40
C ASP A 258 22.40 24.54 -5.34
N GLN A 259 21.95 24.15 -4.13
CA GLN A 259 20.60 23.65 -3.88
C GLN A 259 19.55 24.72 -4.18
N GLN A 260 19.73 25.94 -3.66
CA GLN A 260 18.82 27.07 -3.91
C GLN A 260 18.77 27.45 -5.39
N ARG A 261 19.91 27.38 -6.12
CA ARG A 261 19.93 27.58 -7.57
C ARG A 261 19.07 26.54 -8.30
N LEU A 262 19.17 25.26 -7.95
CA LEU A 262 18.32 24.22 -8.55
C LEU A 262 16.84 24.43 -8.20
N GLU A 263 16.53 24.69 -6.94
CA GLU A 263 15.16 24.96 -6.49
C GLU A 263 14.54 26.14 -7.24
N SER A 264 15.30 27.22 -7.43
CA SER A 264 14.86 28.37 -8.22
C SER A 264 14.62 28.00 -9.69
N GLN A 265 15.52 27.23 -10.31
CA GLN A 265 15.35 26.76 -11.69
C GLN A 265 14.10 25.87 -11.86
N LEU A 266 13.86 24.96 -10.92
CA LEU A 266 12.69 24.05 -10.94
C LEU A 266 11.38 24.78 -10.63
N ALA A 267 11.40 25.78 -9.75
CA ALA A 267 10.23 26.57 -9.40
C ALA A 267 9.79 27.51 -10.54
N HIS A 268 10.73 27.95 -11.39
CA HIS A 268 10.48 28.82 -12.54
C HIS A 268 10.46 28.06 -13.89
N ASP A 269 10.43 26.73 -13.88
CA ASP A 269 10.29 25.93 -15.09
C ASP A 269 8.97 26.29 -15.80
N PRO A 270 9.00 26.71 -17.09
CA PRO A 270 7.80 27.16 -17.81
C PRO A 270 6.81 26.03 -18.10
N THR A 271 7.21 24.76 -17.94
CA THR A 271 6.39 23.59 -18.22
C THR A 271 5.76 23.00 -16.98
N ILE A 272 6.53 22.80 -15.91
CA ILE A 272 6.08 22.14 -14.68
C ILE A 272 6.77 22.78 -13.48
N LYS A 273 6.03 23.57 -12.71
CA LYS A 273 6.49 24.10 -11.42
C LYS A 273 6.78 22.96 -10.46
N THR A 274 8.06 22.77 -10.13
CA THR A 274 8.52 21.63 -9.35
C THR A 274 9.22 22.10 -8.08
N VAL A 275 8.86 21.50 -6.96
CA VAL A 275 9.51 21.66 -5.65
C VAL A 275 10.25 20.36 -5.34
N PRO A 276 11.58 20.35 -5.32
CA PRO A 276 12.33 19.15 -5.05
C PRO A 276 12.24 18.73 -3.58
N VAL A 277 12.32 17.43 -3.35
CA VAL A 277 12.57 16.80 -2.06
C VAL A 277 14.02 16.30 -2.07
N TRP A 278 14.83 16.78 -1.14
CA TRP A 278 16.19 16.28 -0.94
C TRP A 278 16.17 15.11 0.03
N LEU A 279 16.73 13.97 -0.38
CA LEU A 279 16.79 12.76 0.44
C LEU A 279 18.23 12.52 0.90
N SER A 280 18.44 12.71 2.19
CA SER A 280 19.68 12.45 2.94
C SER A 280 19.32 12.05 4.36
N ASP A 281 20.29 11.55 5.13
CA ASP A 281 20.12 11.52 6.59
C ASP A 281 20.16 12.96 7.15
N ASP A 282 19.62 13.18 8.35
CA ASP A 282 19.52 14.53 8.93
C ASP A 282 20.87 15.04 9.46
N ASP A 283 21.77 14.15 9.90
CA ASP A 283 23.16 14.46 10.27
C ASP A 283 24.03 14.85 9.06
N GLU A 284 23.55 14.52 7.86
CA GLU A 284 24.17 14.89 6.58
C GLU A 284 23.73 16.27 6.07
N GLN A 285 22.79 16.91 6.76
CA GLN A 285 22.35 18.28 6.48
C GLN A 285 23.07 19.26 7.41
N GLN A 286 23.79 20.21 6.82
CA GLN A 286 24.48 21.27 7.56
C GLN A 286 24.04 22.63 7.04
N ASP A 287 24.32 23.69 7.81
CA ASP A 287 23.93 25.05 7.43
C ASP A 287 24.57 25.51 6.11
N ASP A 288 25.71 24.95 5.73
CA ASP A 288 26.50 25.28 4.54
C ASP A 288 26.24 24.34 3.34
N GLY A 289 25.58 23.19 3.54
CA GLY A 289 25.32 22.24 2.47
C GLY A 289 24.71 20.90 2.88
N LEU A 290 24.69 20.00 1.91
CA LEU A 290 24.06 18.68 2.00
C LEU A 290 25.04 17.62 1.50
N LEU A 291 25.27 16.58 2.28
CA LEU A 291 26.01 15.40 1.83
C LEU A 291 25.03 14.33 1.35
N LEU A 292 25.15 13.90 0.09
CA LEU A 292 24.35 12.83 -0.47
C LEU A 292 25.17 11.54 -0.54
N LYS A 293 24.91 10.60 0.36
CA LYS A 293 25.47 9.23 0.32
C LYS A 293 24.43 8.25 -0.22
N ASP A 294 24.92 7.18 -0.85
CA ASP A 294 24.14 6.02 -1.30
C ASP A 294 22.72 6.36 -1.83
N GLN A 295 22.65 7.28 -2.80
CA GLN A 295 21.37 7.86 -3.27
C GLN A 295 20.35 6.82 -3.73
N SER A 296 20.79 5.63 -4.13
CA SER A 296 19.89 4.57 -4.60
C SER A 296 19.19 3.80 -3.48
N ARG A 297 19.62 3.92 -2.23
CA ARG A 297 18.95 3.22 -1.10
C ARG A 297 17.46 3.52 -1.01
N TRP A 298 17.05 4.74 -1.33
CA TRP A 298 15.67 5.23 -1.26
C TRP A 298 14.70 4.52 -2.20
N ARG A 299 15.18 3.93 -3.31
CA ARG A 299 14.33 3.15 -4.25
C ARG A 299 14.29 1.66 -3.94
N ARG A 300 15.21 1.13 -3.12
CA ARG A 300 15.43 -0.32 -2.97
C ARG A 300 14.19 -1.06 -2.52
N TYR A 301 13.54 -0.65 -1.43
CA TYR A 301 12.33 -1.33 -0.94
C TYR A 301 11.19 -1.33 -1.97
N ALA A 302 10.96 -0.17 -2.60
CA ALA A 302 9.89 0.00 -3.56
C ALA A 302 10.12 -0.83 -4.84
N GLU A 303 11.36 -0.94 -5.32
CA GLU A 303 11.70 -1.73 -6.50
C GLU A 303 11.85 -3.23 -6.20
N HIS A 304 12.47 -3.60 -5.08
CA HIS A 304 12.76 -4.98 -4.69
C HIS A 304 11.53 -5.70 -4.10
N ASP A 305 10.75 -5.06 -3.22
CA ASP A 305 9.66 -5.72 -2.50
C ASP A 305 8.28 -5.38 -3.08
N LEU A 306 7.99 -4.11 -3.35
CA LEU A 306 6.66 -3.70 -3.83
C LEU A 306 6.48 -3.99 -5.33
N TYR A 307 7.38 -3.49 -6.17
CA TYR A 307 7.26 -3.61 -7.62
C TYR A 307 7.25 -5.07 -8.06
N THR A 308 8.17 -5.90 -7.57
CA THR A 308 8.26 -7.33 -7.91
C THR A 308 6.99 -8.07 -7.52
N LEU A 309 6.50 -7.87 -6.30
CA LEU A 309 5.28 -8.48 -5.79
C LEU A 309 4.03 -8.06 -6.57
N PHE A 310 3.93 -6.77 -6.92
CA PHE A 310 2.82 -6.23 -7.71
C PHE A 310 2.76 -6.86 -9.11
N HIS A 311 3.92 -7.31 -9.59
CA HIS A 311 4.09 -8.04 -10.84
C HIS A 311 4.12 -9.58 -10.68
N TYR A 312 3.69 -10.10 -9.53
CA TYR A 312 3.65 -11.54 -9.22
C TYR A 312 5.01 -12.25 -9.29
N LYS A 313 6.06 -11.54 -8.90
CA LYS A 313 7.35 -12.11 -8.59
C LYS A 313 7.55 -12.12 -7.08
N GLN A 314 8.03 -13.25 -6.57
CA GLN A 314 8.35 -13.41 -5.16
C GLN A 314 9.83 -13.78 -5.06
N HIS A 315 10.54 -13.09 -4.17
CA HIS A 315 11.93 -13.40 -3.86
C HIS A 315 12.00 -14.56 -2.87
N GLU A 316 13.14 -15.24 -2.84
CA GLU A 316 13.41 -16.24 -1.80
C GLU A 316 13.43 -15.57 -0.42
N PRO A 317 12.97 -16.25 0.65
CA PRO A 317 13.04 -15.71 1.99
C PRO A 317 14.49 -15.35 2.37
N THR A 318 14.69 -14.12 2.82
CA THR A 318 15.97 -13.66 3.38
C THR A 318 15.95 -13.77 4.91
N ASP A 319 17.04 -13.42 5.57
CA ASP A 319 17.11 -13.36 7.04
C ASP A 319 16.38 -12.14 7.65
N GLY A 320 15.73 -11.32 6.82
CA GLY A 320 14.91 -10.17 7.22
C GLY A 320 15.70 -8.94 7.70
N ARG A 321 17.04 -8.99 7.75
CA ARG A 321 17.86 -7.83 8.16
C ARG A 321 17.87 -6.74 7.09
N LYS A 322 18.13 -7.12 5.84
CA LYS A 322 18.15 -6.19 4.71
C LYS A 322 16.79 -5.51 4.50
N GLU A 323 15.70 -6.29 4.58
CA GLU A 323 14.34 -5.79 4.41
C GLU A 323 13.96 -4.78 5.51
N ARG A 324 14.41 -5.01 6.76
CA ARG A 324 14.23 -4.08 7.87
C ARG A 324 14.86 -2.70 7.59
N LEU A 325 16.10 -2.69 7.10
CA LEU A 325 16.82 -1.45 6.75
C LEU A 325 16.15 -0.72 5.59
N GLN A 326 15.82 -1.45 4.53
CA GLN A 326 15.17 -0.90 3.34
C GLN A 326 13.77 -0.33 3.67
N TRP A 327 13.03 -0.97 4.59
CA TRP A 327 11.76 -0.45 5.09
C TRP A 327 11.93 0.87 5.84
N ALA A 328 12.95 0.98 6.70
CA ALA A 328 13.24 2.22 7.40
C ALA A 328 13.55 3.36 6.42
N ASP A 329 14.38 3.12 5.40
CA ASP A 329 14.63 4.08 4.32
C ASP A 329 13.34 4.50 3.60
N TYR A 330 12.47 3.53 3.28
CA TYR A 330 11.19 3.77 2.61
C TYR A 330 10.23 4.63 3.45
N TYR A 331 10.18 4.37 4.77
CA TYR A 331 9.39 5.16 5.71
C TYR A 331 9.93 6.59 5.85
N CYS A 332 11.24 6.75 6.09
CA CYS A 332 11.91 8.05 6.19
C CYS A 332 11.75 8.88 4.92
N MET A 333 11.85 8.26 3.75
CA MET A 333 11.55 8.91 2.47
C MET A 333 10.12 9.45 2.43
N ASN A 334 9.11 8.62 2.72
CA ASN A 334 7.70 9.05 2.73
C ASN A 334 7.46 10.19 3.75
N GLN A 335 8.14 10.15 4.90
CA GLN A 335 8.07 11.20 5.90
C GLN A 335 8.67 12.53 5.40
N LYS A 336 9.82 12.51 4.72
CA LYS A 336 10.43 13.72 4.11
C LYS A 336 9.52 14.33 3.04
N PHE A 337 8.84 13.49 2.25
CA PHE A 337 7.78 13.95 1.34
C PHE A 337 6.61 14.59 2.09
N ALA A 338 6.14 13.97 3.18
CA ALA A 338 5.05 14.52 4.00
C ALA A 338 5.42 15.89 4.60
N ASN A 339 6.62 16.03 5.14
CA ASN A 339 7.15 17.30 5.65
C ASN A 339 7.09 18.39 4.56
N ARG A 340 7.61 18.08 3.37
CA ARG A 340 7.69 19.05 2.28
C ARG A 340 6.32 19.48 1.75
N ILE A 341 5.35 18.56 1.68
CA ILE A 341 3.99 18.89 1.25
C ILE A 341 3.29 19.77 2.29
N ILE A 342 3.49 19.51 3.58
CA ILE A 342 2.85 20.26 4.67
C ILE A 342 3.35 21.71 4.73
N GLU A 343 4.64 21.95 4.44
CA GLU A 343 5.18 23.31 4.33
C GLU A 343 4.50 24.14 3.23
N LEU A 344 4.03 23.49 2.16
CA LEU A 344 3.39 24.13 1.01
C LEU A 344 1.87 24.22 1.15
N TYR A 345 1.27 23.25 1.85
CA TYR A 345 -0.15 23.02 1.92
C TYR A 345 -0.90 24.19 2.56
N LYS A 346 -2.02 24.57 1.94
CA LYS A 346 -3.01 25.48 2.49
C LYS A 346 -4.36 24.77 2.63
N PRO A 347 -5.17 25.08 3.65
CA PRO A 347 -6.52 24.53 3.77
C PRO A 347 -7.31 24.70 2.47
N GLY A 348 -7.88 23.60 1.97
CA GLY A 348 -8.64 23.55 0.72
C GLY A 348 -7.84 23.16 -0.52
N ASP A 349 -6.52 22.96 -0.41
CA ASP A 349 -5.69 22.38 -1.48
C ASP A 349 -6.06 20.90 -1.72
N VAL A 350 -5.94 20.45 -2.97
CA VAL A 350 -6.08 19.03 -3.33
C VAL A 350 -4.70 18.42 -3.54
N VAL A 351 -4.39 17.36 -2.80
CA VAL A 351 -3.13 16.61 -2.90
C VAL A 351 -3.36 15.32 -3.68
N ILE A 352 -2.62 15.11 -4.77
CA ILE A 352 -2.69 13.90 -5.60
C ILE A 352 -1.35 13.17 -5.52
N ILE A 353 -1.36 11.94 -5.04
CA ILE A 353 -0.16 11.13 -4.79
C ILE A 353 -0.07 10.02 -5.83
N HIS A 354 1.12 9.83 -6.39
CA HIS A 354 1.33 8.89 -7.49
C HIS A 354 2.27 7.75 -7.13
N ASP A 355 1.81 6.54 -7.47
CA ASP A 355 2.56 5.30 -7.58
C ASP A 355 3.10 4.68 -6.27
N TYR A 356 3.67 3.48 -6.43
CA TYR A 356 4.05 2.58 -5.33
C TYR A 356 5.18 3.07 -4.42
N TYR A 357 5.91 4.13 -4.78
CA TYR A 357 6.94 4.71 -3.89
C TYR A 357 6.35 5.50 -2.72
N LEU A 358 5.13 6.02 -2.89
CA LEU A 358 4.52 6.96 -1.95
C LEU A 358 3.25 6.38 -1.31
N MET A 359 3.22 5.06 -1.10
CA MET A 359 2.03 4.40 -0.55
C MET A 359 1.76 4.74 0.91
N LEU A 360 2.77 5.18 1.69
CA LEU A 360 2.59 5.56 3.10
C LEU A 360 2.17 7.03 3.26
N LEU A 361 2.52 7.86 2.27
CA LEU A 361 2.32 9.30 2.27
C LEU A 361 0.88 9.74 2.57
N PRO A 362 -0.20 9.13 2.01
CA PRO A 362 -1.56 9.61 2.28
C PRO A 362 -1.93 9.55 3.77
N SER A 363 -1.58 8.45 4.44
CA SER A 363 -1.81 8.31 5.89
C SER A 363 -0.96 9.31 6.69
N MET A 364 0.34 9.44 6.37
CA MET A 364 1.21 10.42 7.04
C MET A 364 0.70 11.86 6.93
N LEU A 365 0.17 12.24 5.78
CA LEU A 365 -0.45 13.57 5.60
C LEU A 365 -1.74 13.70 6.41
N ARG A 366 -2.59 12.66 6.41
CA ARG A 366 -3.83 12.62 7.17
C ARG A 366 -3.61 12.74 8.68
N GLN A 367 -2.55 12.12 9.19
CA GLN A 367 -2.13 12.17 10.59
C GLN A 367 -1.86 13.60 11.06
N ARG A 368 -1.24 14.41 10.20
CA ARG A 368 -0.87 15.79 10.55
C ARG A 368 -1.93 16.81 10.17
N VAL A 369 -2.70 16.54 9.11
CA VAL A 369 -3.82 17.38 8.66
C VAL A 369 -5.04 16.50 8.36
N PRO A 370 -5.90 16.23 9.36
CA PRO A 370 -7.03 15.30 9.23
C PRO A 370 -8.01 15.63 8.08
N ASN A 371 -8.22 16.93 7.82
CA ASN A 371 -9.19 17.41 6.82
C ASN A 371 -8.58 17.64 5.43
N MET A 372 -7.37 17.14 5.15
CA MET A 372 -6.72 17.32 3.85
C MET A 372 -7.47 16.61 2.71
N TYR A 373 -7.55 17.19 1.51
CA TYR A 373 -8.16 16.49 0.37
C TYR A 373 -7.11 15.68 -0.36
N ILE A 374 -7.15 14.35 -0.22
CA ILE A 374 -6.10 13.46 -0.74
C ILE A 374 -6.67 12.48 -1.75
N SER A 375 -6.01 12.35 -2.90
CA SER A 375 -6.20 11.25 -3.85
C SER A 375 -4.90 10.47 -4.00
N PHE A 376 -5.00 9.15 -4.12
CA PHE A 376 -3.87 8.29 -4.48
C PHE A 376 -4.15 7.60 -5.81
N PHE A 377 -3.18 7.56 -6.73
CA PHE A 377 -3.30 6.86 -8.00
C PHE A 377 -2.13 5.91 -8.22
N LEU A 378 -2.43 4.62 -8.37
CA LEU A 378 -1.42 3.59 -8.64
C LEU A 378 -1.28 3.36 -10.15
N HIS A 379 -0.08 3.63 -10.70
CA HIS A 379 0.21 3.40 -12.11
C HIS A 379 0.61 1.95 -12.39
N SER A 380 1.28 1.32 -11.43
CA SER A 380 1.61 -0.11 -11.44
C SER A 380 0.37 -1.02 -11.27
N PRO A 381 0.43 -2.31 -11.64
CA PRO A 381 -0.60 -3.28 -11.26
C PRO A 381 -0.77 -3.38 -9.74
N PHE A 382 -1.93 -3.85 -9.29
CA PHE A 382 -2.12 -4.25 -7.88
C PHE A 382 -2.30 -5.78 -7.77
N PRO A 383 -1.59 -6.46 -6.84
CA PRO A 383 -1.59 -7.91 -6.74
C PRO A 383 -2.85 -8.44 -6.03
N SER A 384 -3.18 -9.72 -6.25
CA SER A 384 -4.21 -10.40 -5.47
C SER A 384 -3.84 -10.51 -3.99
N SER A 385 -4.83 -10.78 -3.13
CA SER A 385 -4.60 -10.99 -1.70
C SER A 385 -3.70 -12.18 -1.36
N GLU A 386 -3.47 -13.08 -2.32
CA GLU A 386 -2.57 -14.22 -2.11
C GLU A 386 -1.12 -13.76 -2.14
N PHE A 387 -0.76 -12.98 -3.16
CA PHE A 387 0.57 -12.38 -3.26
C PHE A 387 0.78 -11.29 -2.20
N LEU A 388 -0.19 -10.40 -2.00
CA LEU A 388 -0.02 -9.31 -1.02
C LEU A 388 0.23 -9.84 0.41
N ARG A 389 -0.30 -11.02 0.77
CA ARG A 389 -0.05 -11.65 2.07
C ARG A 389 1.41 -12.08 2.28
N CYS A 390 2.17 -12.27 1.20
CA CYS A 390 3.60 -12.56 1.28
C CYS A 390 4.42 -11.35 1.71
N LEU A 391 3.91 -10.12 1.54
CA LEU A 391 4.60 -8.92 2.00
C LEU A 391 4.54 -8.85 3.54
N PRO A 392 5.70 -8.73 4.23
CA PRO A 392 5.72 -8.54 5.69
C PRO A 392 4.93 -7.30 6.11
N ARG A 393 5.13 -6.17 5.43
CA ARG A 393 4.54 -4.84 5.70
C ARG A 393 3.23 -4.56 4.97
N ARG A 394 2.46 -5.61 4.71
CA ARG A 394 1.18 -5.52 4.00
C ARG A 394 0.15 -4.65 4.70
N LYS A 395 0.17 -4.57 6.04
CA LYS A 395 -0.81 -3.78 6.78
C LYS A 395 -0.52 -2.30 6.55
N GLU A 396 0.70 -1.88 6.88
CA GLU A 396 1.19 -0.51 6.80
C GLU A 396 1.06 0.08 5.38
N VAL A 397 1.35 -0.72 4.35
CA VAL A 397 1.21 -0.30 2.95
C VAL A 397 -0.25 -0.07 2.55
N LEU A 398 -1.18 -0.95 2.98
CA LEU A 398 -2.61 -0.78 2.69
C LEU A 398 -3.20 0.39 3.47
N GLU A 399 -2.86 0.48 4.76
CA GLU A 399 -3.25 1.55 5.66
C GLU A 399 -2.76 2.92 5.18
N GLY A 400 -1.53 2.97 4.69
CA GLY A 400 -0.94 4.14 4.04
C GLY A 400 -1.84 4.70 2.93
N VAL A 401 -2.29 3.83 2.02
CA VAL A 401 -3.14 4.21 0.88
C VAL A 401 -4.54 4.63 1.33
N LEU A 402 -5.09 3.98 2.37
CA LEU A 402 -6.40 4.27 2.94
C LEU A 402 -6.47 5.63 3.66
N GLY A 403 -5.36 6.34 3.84
CA GLY A 403 -5.36 7.76 4.22
C GLY A 403 -5.97 8.70 3.14
N SER A 404 -6.28 8.18 1.95
CA SER A 404 -6.85 8.94 0.83
C SER A 404 -8.38 9.04 0.88
N ASN A 405 -8.96 10.09 0.28
CA ASN A 405 -10.40 10.15 0.02
C ASN A 405 -10.79 9.32 -1.22
N LEU A 406 -9.91 9.30 -2.23
CA LEU A 406 -10.07 8.55 -3.48
C LEU A 406 -8.80 7.76 -3.80
N VAL A 407 -8.95 6.49 -4.15
CA VAL A 407 -7.90 5.62 -4.64
C VAL A 407 -8.23 5.22 -6.08
N GLY A 408 -7.31 5.49 -7.01
CA GLY A 408 -7.47 5.22 -8.44
C GLY A 408 -6.51 4.14 -8.95
N PHE A 409 -7.02 3.31 -9.87
CA PHE A 409 -6.26 2.24 -10.52
C PHE A 409 -6.41 2.26 -12.05
N GLN A 410 -5.47 1.63 -12.76
CA GLN A 410 -5.52 1.48 -14.22
C GLN A 410 -6.63 0.53 -14.72
N SER A 411 -6.97 -0.50 -13.94
CA SER A 411 -7.91 -1.55 -14.34
C SER A 411 -8.83 -1.98 -13.19
N TYR A 412 -10.01 -2.49 -13.56
CA TYR A 412 -11.00 -3.00 -12.62
C TYR A 412 -10.52 -4.26 -11.86
N SER A 413 -9.61 -5.05 -12.43
CA SER A 413 -9.01 -6.17 -11.70
C SER A 413 -8.20 -5.69 -10.50
N TYR A 414 -7.42 -4.62 -10.67
CA TYR A 414 -6.55 -4.06 -9.63
C TYR A 414 -7.37 -3.41 -8.51
N SER A 415 -8.45 -2.68 -8.83
CA SER A 415 -9.34 -2.10 -7.81
C SER A 415 -10.05 -3.17 -6.97
N ARG A 416 -10.50 -4.26 -7.58
CA ARG A 416 -11.08 -5.41 -6.86
C ARG A 416 -10.07 -6.10 -5.97
N HIS A 417 -8.84 -6.28 -6.47
CA HIS A 417 -7.77 -6.87 -5.67
C HIS A 417 -7.45 -6.01 -4.45
N PHE A 418 -7.35 -4.68 -4.60
CA PHE A 418 -7.13 -3.76 -3.50
C PHE A 418 -8.23 -3.86 -2.45
N SER A 419 -9.50 -3.76 -2.86
CA SER A 419 -10.65 -3.86 -1.96
C SER A 419 -10.66 -5.21 -1.21
N SER A 420 -10.41 -6.31 -1.93
CA SER A 420 -10.29 -7.64 -1.33
C SER A 420 -9.11 -7.75 -0.37
N CYS A 421 -8.00 -7.05 -0.61
CA CYS A 421 -6.86 -7.02 0.29
C CYS A 421 -7.19 -6.24 1.57
N CYS A 422 -7.84 -5.08 1.47
CA CYS A 422 -8.31 -4.33 2.64
C CYS A 422 -9.24 -5.19 3.51
N THR A 423 -10.18 -5.94 2.91
CA THR A 423 -11.06 -6.83 3.66
C THR A 423 -10.36 -8.04 4.26
N ARG A 424 -9.46 -8.70 3.53
CA ARG A 424 -8.82 -9.94 4.01
C ARG A 424 -7.63 -9.70 4.95
N VAL A 425 -6.91 -8.60 4.78
CA VAL A 425 -5.68 -8.29 5.53
C VAL A 425 -5.96 -7.37 6.70
N LEU A 426 -6.79 -6.34 6.52
CA LEU A 426 -7.11 -5.35 7.56
C LEU A 426 -8.46 -5.62 8.23
N GLY A 427 -9.30 -6.51 7.68
CA GLY A 427 -10.65 -6.75 8.19
C GLY A 427 -11.65 -5.64 7.85
N PHE A 428 -11.30 -4.71 6.95
CA PHE A 428 -12.15 -3.56 6.66
C PHE A 428 -13.26 -3.94 5.66
N PRO A 429 -14.53 -3.62 5.94
CA PRO A 429 -15.61 -3.91 5.01
C PRO A 429 -15.40 -3.11 3.72
N SER A 430 -15.60 -3.78 2.59
CA SER A 430 -15.52 -3.17 1.26
C SER A 430 -16.68 -3.61 0.39
N ASP A 431 -17.05 -2.75 -0.56
CA ASP A 431 -18.04 -3.04 -1.59
C ASP A 431 -17.54 -2.61 -2.98
N GLY A 432 -18.40 -2.60 -3.99
CA GLY A 432 -18.03 -2.24 -5.35
C GLY A 432 -17.57 -0.79 -5.57
N GLY A 433 -17.78 0.11 -4.60
CA GLY A 433 -17.46 1.53 -4.70
C GLY A 433 -16.37 2.02 -3.73
N GLY A 434 -16.02 1.25 -2.70
CA GLY A 434 -15.00 1.69 -1.74
C GLY A 434 -14.78 0.75 -0.55
N VAL A 435 -13.95 1.23 0.38
CA VAL A 435 -13.59 0.57 1.63
C VAL A 435 -13.98 1.50 2.79
N ASP A 436 -14.68 0.99 3.80
CA ASP A 436 -14.95 1.78 5.01
C ASP A 436 -13.81 1.54 6.01
N ALA A 437 -13.06 2.59 6.32
CA ALA A 437 -11.86 2.58 7.14
C ALA A 437 -11.82 3.83 8.02
N TYR A 438 -11.44 3.66 9.29
CA TYR A 438 -11.21 4.74 10.25
C TYR A 438 -12.41 5.68 10.47
N GLY A 439 -13.62 5.12 10.51
CA GLY A 439 -14.87 5.86 10.62
C GLY A 439 -15.27 6.60 9.35
N ALA A 440 -14.45 6.56 8.30
CA ALA A 440 -14.70 7.20 7.02
C ALA A 440 -14.75 6.19 5.87
N ARG A 441 -15.16 6.66 4.70
CA ARG A 441 -15.23 5.82 3.50
C ARG A 441 -14.17 6.25 2.51
N VAL A 442 -13.32 5.33 2.08
CA VAL A 442 -12.34 5.55 1.02
C VAL A 442 -12.94 5.08 -0.30
N GLN A 443 -13.11 5.99 -1.25
CA GLN A 443 -13.69 5.66 -2.55
C GLN A 443 -12.63 5.02 -3.45
N VAL A 444 -13.01 3.98 -4.20
CA VAL A 444 -12.10 3.29 -5.12
C VAL A 444 -12.62 3.45 -6.56
N GLY A 445 -11.76 3.86 -7.47
CA GLY A 445 -12.10 4.13 -8.88
C GLY A 445 -11.10 3.55 -9.88
N VAL A 446 -11.51 3.51 -11.14
CA VAL A 446 -10.70 3.01 -12.27
C VAL A 446 -10.57 4.12 -13.30
N PHE A 447 -9.33 4.56 -13.56
CA PHE A 447 -9.02 5.65 -14.48
C PHE A 447 -7.80 5.24 -15.33
N PRO A 448 -8.01 4.54 -16.46
CA PRO A 448 -6.92 4.16 -17.35
C PRO A 448 -6.23 5.42 -17.89
N ILE A 449 -4.92 5.57 -17.65
CA ILE A 449 -4.16 6.72 -18.14
C ILE A 449 -3.98 6.66 -19.66
N GLY A 450 -4.20 7.79 -20.33
CA GLY A 450 -3.95 7.97 -21.77
C GLY A 450 -2.61 8.66 -22.04
N ILE A 451 -2.26 8.78 -23.33
CA ILE A 451 -1.10 9.57 -23.79
C ILE A 451 -1.54 10.96 -24.26
N ASN A 452 -0.59 11.88 -24.43
CA ASN A 452 -0.85 13.14 -25.13
C ASN A 452 -0.86 12.90 -26.65
N ALA A 453 -2.03 12.58 -27.19
CA ALA A 453 -2.21 12.19 -28.59
C ALA A 453 -1.73 13.28 -29.56
N ASP A 454 -2.11 14.54 -29.31
CA ASP A 454 -1.77 15.68 -30.16
C ASP A 454 -0.25 15.92 -30.23
N LYS A 455 0.43 15.82 -29.08
CA LYS A 455 1.88 15.95 -28.98
C LYS A 455 2.60 14.80 -29.70
N CYS A 456 2.13 13.56 -29.55
CA CYS A 456 2.65 12.41 -30.28
C CYS A 456 2.49 12.58 -31.79
N GLU A 457 1.33 13.06 -32.24
CA GLU A 457 1.05 13.33 -33.65
C GLU A 457 1.89 14.48 -34.21
N MET A 458 2.10 15.54 -33.45
CA MET A 458 3.00 16.62 -33.84
C MET A 458 4.44 16.10 -34.05
N TYR A 459 4.97 15.30 -33.12
CA TYR A 459 6.34 14.80 -33.24
C TYR A 459 6.53 13.78 -34.36
N ALA A 460 5.56 12.89 -34.55
CA ALA A 460 5.68 11.82 -35.52
C ALA A 460 5.66 12.29 -37.00
N TRP A 461 5.14 13.50 -37.28
CA TRP A 461 5.05 14.03 -38.66
C TRP A 461 5.99 15.21 -38.95
N THR A 462 7.06 15.37 -38.18
CA THR A 462 8.12 16.35 -38.50
C THR A 462 8.92 15.94 -39.74
N ASP A 463 9.53 16.91 -40.43
CA ASP A 463 10.39 16.64 -41.60
C ASP A 463 11.59 15.75 -41.27
N ALA A 464 12.15 15.89 -40.06
CA ALA A 464 13.26 15.06 -39.58
C ALA A 464 12.84 13.59 -39.45
N VAL A 465 11.65 13.35 -38.88
CA VAL A 465 11.08 12.00 -38.78
C VAL A 465 10.75 11.42 -40.15
N THR A 466 10.16 12.22 -41.05
CA THR A 466 9.81 11.74 -42.40
C THR A 466 11.04 11.32 -43.19
N LYS A 467 12.16 12.05 -43.12
CA LYS A 467 13.44 11.62 -43.73
C LYS A 467 13.94 10.28 -43.18
N LYS A 468 13.85 10.07 -41.86
CA LYS A 468 14.25 8.81 -41.22
C LYS A 468 13.30 7.67 -41.58
N TYR A 469 12.00 7.95 -41.66
CA TYR A 469 10.97 7.02 -42.11
C TYR A 469 11.25 6.54 -43.54
N ASP A 470 11.52 7.46 -44.48
CA ASP A 470 11.83 7.12 -45.87
C ASP A 470 13.10 6.28 -45.98
N ALA A 471 14.12 6.61 -45.19
CA ALA A 471 15.35 5.83 -45.10
C ALA A 471 15.10 4.40 -44.58
N LEU A 472 14.26 4.24 -43.55
CA LEU A 472 13.87 2.93 -43.03
C LEU A 472 13.06 2.12 -44.05
N LYS A 473 12.11 2.75 -44.76
CA LYS A 473 11.33 2.08 -45.81
C LYS A 473 12.18 1.64 -46.98
N LYS A 474 13.20 2.43 -47.35
CA LYS A 474 14.20 2.05 -48.35
C LYS A 474 15.11 0.92 -47.88
N LEU A 475 15.56 0.95 -46.63
CA LEU A 475 16.45 -0.08 -46.05
C LEU A 475 15.77 -1.46 -45.99
N TYR A 476 14.48 -1.49 -45.66
CA TYR A 476 13.68 -2.70 -45.55
C TYR A 476 12.69 -2.85 -46.70
N GLU A 477 13.04 -2.37 -47.89
CA GLU A 477 12.21 -2.51 -49.07
C GLU A 477 11.88 -3.99 -49.35
N GLY A 478 10.61 -4.27 -49.67
CA GLY A 478 10.11 -5.64 -49.87
C GLY A 478 9.97 -6.49 -48.61
N LYS A 479 10.31 -5.96 -47.42
CA LYS A 479 10.21 -6.67 -46.13
C LYS A 479 9.11 -6.09 -45.25
N LYS A 480 8.63 -6.89 -44.31
CA LYS A 480 7.64 -6.53 -43.28
C LYS A 480 8.33 -6.29 -41.95
N ILE A 481 8.05 -5.15 -41.33
CA ILE A 481 8.68 -4.73 -40.09
C ILE A 481 7.72 -4.99 -38.92
N ILE A 482 8.15 -5.81 -37.97
CA ILE A 482 7.50 -5.94 -36.65
C ILE A 482 8.32 -5.12 -35.66
N VAL A 483 7.68 -4.23 -34.91
CA VAL A 483 8.36 -3.43 -33.89
C VAL A 483 7.97 -3.86 -32.48
N GLY A 484 8.98 -3.94 -31.62
CA GLY A 484 8.83 -4.05 -30.18
C GLY A 484 9.71 -3.03 -29.47
N ARG A 485 9.15 -2.30 -28.50
CA ARG A 485 9.91 -1.42 -27.60
C ARG A 485 9.49 -1.70 -26.18
N ASP A 486 10.43 -2.21 -25.40
CA ASP A 486 10.20 -2.63 -24.02
C ASP A 486 11.42 -2.36 -23.16
N ARG A 487 11.23 -2.18 -21.86
CA ARG A 487 12.36 -2.22 -20.93
C ARG A 487 12.87 -3.65 -20.83
N LEU A 488 14.16 -3.82 -20.59
CA LEU A 488 14.77 -5.14 -20.42
C LEU A 488 14.49 -5.70 -19.01
N ASP A 489 13.22 -5.87 -18.70
CA ASP A 489 12.73 -6.34 -17.41
C ASP A 489 12.02 -7.68 -17.62
N SER A 490 12.08 -8.55 -16.61
CA SER A 490 11.44 -9.86 -16.61
C SER A 490 9.90 -9.82 -16.76
N VAL A 491 9.27 -8.67 -16.55
CA VAL A 491 7.79 -8.48 -16.65
C VAL A 491 7.35 -8.04 -18.05
N ARG A 492 8.27 -7.53 -18.87
CA ARG A 492 7.95 -6.95 -20.18
C ARG A 492 7.85 -7.97 -21.31
N GLY A 493 8.28 -9.19 -21.06
CA GLY A 493 8.04 -10.33 -21.95
C GLY A 493 8.84 -10.31 -23.24
N VAL A 494 10.04 -9.71 -23.24
CA VAL A 494 10.94 -9.67 -24.42
C VAL A 494 11.37 -11.07 -24.85
N ALA A 495 11.68 -11.94 -23.88
CA ALA A 495 12.03 -13.34 -24.16
C ALA A 495 10.88 -14.09 -24.84
N GLN A 496 9.65 -13.95 -24.33
CA GLN A 496 8.43 -14.55 -24.90
C GLN A 496 8.20 -14.06 -26.34
N LYS A 497 8.46 -12.78 -26.61
CA LYS A 497 8.36 -12.21 -27.96
C LYS A 497 9.31 -12.89 -28.94
N LEU A 498 10.58 -13.04 -28.54
CA LEU A 498 11.61 -13.66 -29.37
C LEU A 498 11.29 -15.14 -29.61
N GLN A 499 10.88 -15.87 -28.57
CA GLN A 499 10.48 -17.28 -28.68
C GLN A 499 9.25 -17.46 -29.57
N ALA A 500 8.27 -16.56 -29.50
CA ALA A 500 7.11 -16.59 -30.38
C ALA A 500 7.46 -16.24 -31.83
N PHE A 501 8.41 -15.32 -32.04
CA PHE A 501 8.91 -14.98 -33.37
C PHE A 501 9.72 -16.13 -33.98
N GLU A 502 10.55 -16.81 -33.19
CA GLU A 502 11.23 -18.06 -33.57
C GLU A 502 10.19 -19.10 -34.02
N ARG A 503 9.16 -19.34 -33.19
CA ARG A 503 8.08 -20.27 -33.50
C ARG A 503 7.29 -19.88 -34.76
N PHE A 504 7.09 -18.60 -35.01
CA PHE A 504 6.48 -18.09 -36.23
C PHE A 504 7.31 -18.42 -37.48
N LEU A 505 8.63 -18.25 -37.44
CA LEU A 505 9.53 -18.60 -38.56
C LEU A 505 9.63 -20.12 -38.78
N GLU A 506 9.45 -20.92 -37.73
CA GLU A 506 9.31 -22.38 -37.86
C GLU A 506 8.02 -22.77 -38.60
N MET A 507 6.89 -22.22 -38.15
CA MET A 507 5.56 -22.59 -38.63
C MET A 507 5.23 -22.07 -40.03
N TYR A 508 5.78 -20.91 -40.40
CA TYR A 508 5.50 -20.25 -41.66
C TYR A 508 6.78 -19.96 -42.46
N PRO A 509 7.37 -20.98 -43.11
CA PRO A 509 8.59 -20.82 -43.89
C PRO A 509 8.50 -19.77 -45.00
N GLU A 510 7.30 -19.49 -45.50
CA GLU A 510 7.04 -18.48 -46.54
C GLU A 510 7.37 -17.03 -46.12
N TRP A 511 7.45 -16.77 -44.81
CA TRP A 511 7.79 -15.47 -44.23
C TRP A 511 9.28 -15.30 -43.92
N ARG A 512 10.08 -16.36 -44.03
CA ARG A 512 11.55 -16.27 -43.91
C ARG A 512 12.09 -15.32 -44.98
N GLU A 513 13.11 -14.55 -44.63
CA GLU A 513 13.70 -13.49 -45.46
C GLU A 513 12.77 -12.31 -45.83
N LYS A 514 11.48 -12.37 -45.45
CA LYS A 514 10.48 -11.33 -45.72
C LYS A 514 10.05 -10.54 -44.49
N VAL A 515 10.31 -11.03 -43.28
CA VAL A 515 9.87 -10.38 -42.03
C VAL A 515 11.07 -10.08 -41.14
N VAL A 516 11.18 -8.85 -40.65
CA VAL A 516 12.19 -8.42 -39.67
C VAL A 516 11.51 -7.98 -38.38
N LEU A 517 12.00 -8.48 -37.25
CA LEU A 517 11.64 -8.01 -35.91
C LEU A 517 12.69 -7.00 -35.46
N ILE A 518 12.28 -5.74 -35.27
CA ILE A 518 13.11 -4.70 -34.68
C ILE A 518 12.70 -4.56 -33.21
N GLN A 519 13.56 -5.04 -32.31
CA GLN A 519 13.36 -4.95 -30.87
C GLN A 519 14.31 -3.91 -30.28
N VAL A 520 13.74 -2.85 -29.73
CA VAL A 520 14.46 -1.81 -29.00
C VAL A 520 14.30 -2.09 -27.51
N THR A 521 15.41 -2.20 -26.77
CA THR A 521 15.37 -2.39 -25.32
C THR A 521 16.10 -1.26 -24.61
N SER A 522 15.43 -0.60 -23.66
CA SER A 522 16.11 0.29 -22.72
C SER A 522 16.69 -0.51 -21.55
N PRO A 523 17.80 -0.05 -20.94
CA PRO A 523 18.31 -0.62 -19.70
C PRO A 523 17.22 -0.73 -18.63
N THR A 524 17.33 -1.74 -17.76
CA THR A 524 16.45 -1.86 -16.58
C THR A 524 16.65 -0.65 -15.67
N SER A 525 15.55 -0.14 -15.12
CA SER A 525 15.62 0.89 -14.07
C SER A 525 15.92 0.30 -12.70
N ILE A 526 15.61 -1.00 -12.52
CA ILE A 526 15.64 -1.72 -11.24
C ILE A 526 17.08 -2.00 -10.84
N GLU A 527 17.49 -1.55 -9.65
CA GLU A 527 18.87 -1.70 -9.18
C GLU A 527 19.30 -3.16 -9.00
N GLU A 528 18.44 -4.01 -8.45
CA GLU A 528 18.74 -5.43 -8.24
C GLU A 528 19.08 -6.14 -9.57
N GLU A 529 18.34 -5.84 -10.64
CA GLU A 529 18.62 -6.38 -11.98
C GLU A 529 19.89 -5.77 -12.63
N LYS A 530 20.46 -4.69 -12.05
CA LYS A 530 21.78 -4.14 -12.45
C LYS A 530 22.93 -4.73 -11.67
N GLU A 531 22.72 -5.07 -10.39
CA GLU A 531 23.73 -5.61 -9.49
C GLU A 531 23.95 -7.12 -9.66
N ASP A 532 22.97 -7.85 -10.22
CA ASP A 532 23.15 -9.27 -10.57
C ASP A 532 24.24 -9.40 -11.66
N PRO A 533 25.44 -9.94 -11.33
CA PRO A 533 26.57 -10.04 -12.26
C PRO A 533 26.24 -10.91 -13.48
N GLU A 534 25.25 -11.78 -13.34
CA GLU A 534 24.59 -12.49 -14.42
C GLU A 534 23.24 -11.81 -14.68
N ASN A 535 23.16 -10.76 -15.49
CA ASN A 535 21.85 -10.25 -15.92
C ASN A 535 21.15 -11.32 -16.80
N ARG A 536 20.56 -12.34 -16.17
CA ARG A 536 20.09 -13.61 -16.78
C ARG A 536 19.10 -13.32 -17.91
N ILE A 537 18.34 -12.24 -17.79
CA ILE A 537 17.36 -11.80 -18.79
C ILE A 537 18.09 -11.21 -20.00
N ALA A 538 19.05 -10.31 -19.80
CA ALA A 538 19.84 -9.72 -20.88
C ALA A 538 20.62 -10.81 -21.63
N THR A 539 21.29 -11.71 -20.90
CA THR A 539 22.02 -12.85 -21.48
C THR A 539 21.07 -13.74 -22.27
N ARG A 540 19.94 -14.15 -21.69
CA ARG A 540 18.94 -14.98 -22.37
C ARG A 540 18.35 -14.32 -23.62
N VAL A 541 18.09 -13.02 -23.57
CA VAL A 541 17.61 -12.24 -24.73
C VAL A 541 18.67 -12.24 -25.83
N ASN A 542 19.94 -11.97 -25.50
CA ASN A 542 21.03 -12.00 -26.47
C ASN A 542 21.21 -13.41 -27.08
N GLU A 543 21.16 -14.46 -26.27
CA GLU A 543 21.21 -15.85 -26.74
C GLU A 543 20.06 -16.17 -27.72
N LEU A 544 18.83 -15.73 -27.42
CA LEU A 544 17.68 -15.90 -28.29
C LEU A 544 17.88 -15.17 -29.63
N VAL A 545 18.34 -13.92 -29.59
CA VAL A 545 18.63 -13.12 -30.79
C VAL A 545 19.69 -13.82 -31.65
N MET A 546 20.79 -14.26 -31.04
CA MET A 546 21.87 -14.96 -31.75
C MET A 546 21.40 -16.28 -32.36
N ARG A 547 20.57 -17.05 -31.64
CA ARG A 547 20.03 -18.32 -32.14
C ARG A 547 19.12 -18.11 -33.34
N ILE A 548 18.16 -17.19 -33.26
CA ILE A 548 17.21 -16.91 -34.34
C ILE A 548 17.96 -16.40 -35.58
N ASN A 549 18.89 -15.46 -35.39
CA ASN A 549 19.69 -14.93 -36.49
C ASN A 549 20.63 -15.99 -37.09
N GLY A 550 21.19 -16.89 -36.29
CA GLY A 550 22.03 -17.98 -36.77
C GLY A 550 21.27 -19.05 -37.55
N MET A 551 20.01 -19.32 -37.18
CA MET A 551 19.17 -20.34 -37.82
C MET A 551 18.43 -19.84 -39.06
N TYR A 552 17.90 -18.62 -39.03
CA TYR A 552 17.01 -18.08 -40.08
C TYR A 552 17.60 -16.87 -40.80
N GLY A 553 18.78 -16.40 -40.40
CA GLY A 553 19.49 -15.33 -41.08
C GLY A 553 20.38 -15.83 -42.22
N SER A 554 20.84 -14.87 -43.02
CA SER A 554 21.82 -15.04 -44.09
C SER A 554 22.79 -13.85 -44.08
N LEU A 555 23.83 -13.88 -44.92
CA LEU A 555 24.85 -12.81 -44.97
C LEU A 555 24.27 -11.40 -45.21
N GLY A 556 23.14 -11.30 -45.93
CA GLY A 556 22.46 -10.05 -46.24
C GLY A 556 21.15 -9.81 -45.49
N PHE A 557 20.74 -10.72 -44.60
CA PHE A 557 19.46 -10.66 -43.92
C PHE A 557 19.54 -11.20 -42.50
N SER A 558 19.16 -10.37 -41.53
CA SER A 558 19.03 -10.79 -40.13
C SER A 558 17.58 -10.61 -39.69
N PRO A 559 16.87 -11.71 -39.33
CA PRO A 559 15.47 -11.68 -38.92
C PRO A 559 15.21 -10.82 -37.68
N VAL A 560 16.17 -10.71 -36.76
CA VAL A 560 16.01 -9.94 -35.51
C VAL A 560 17.10 -8.86 -35.41
N GLN A 561 16.66 -7.61 -35.36
CA GLN A 561 17.51 -6.45 -35.07
C GLN A 561 17.27 -6.02 -33.62
N HIS A 562 18.25 -6.26 -32.74
CA HIS A 562 18.16 -5.92 -31.33
C HIS A 562 19.02 -4.69 -31.03
N TYR A 563 18.39 -3.63 -30.52
CA TYR A 563 19.03 -2.37 -30.16
C TYR A 563 18.94 -2.16 -28.63
N PRO A 564 19.98 -2.53 -27.85
CA PRO A 564 20.04 -2.33 -26.41
C PRO A 564 20.46 -0.89 -26.05
N GLN A 565 19.82 0.10 -26.70
CA GLN A 565 20.14 1.51 -26.53
C GLN A 565 18.87 2.36 -26.56
N TYR A 566 19.00 3.59 -26.07
CA TYR A 566 17.96 4.57 -26.26
C TYR A 566 17.99 5.15 -27.67
N LEU A 567 16.85 5.20 -28.33
CA LEU A 567 16.67 5.92 -29.58
C LEU A 567 16.46 7.41 -29.33
N SER A 568 16.87 8.24 -30.29
CA SER A 568 16.41 9.62 -30.36
C SER A 568 14.88 9.66 -30.59
N GLN A 569 14.25 10.77 -30.21
CA GLN A 569 12.80 10.95 -30.41
C GLN A 569 12.42 10.76 -31.88
N ASP A 570 13.20 11.31 -32.81
CA ASP A 570 12.92 11.20 -34.24
C ASP A 570 13.04 9.76 -34.75
N GLU A 571 14.06 9.01 -34.31
CA GLU A 571 14.23 7.59 -34.69
C GLU A 571 13.09 6.74 -34.16
N TYR A 572 12.64 7.03 -32.94
CA TYR A 572 11.55 6.30 -32.31
C TYR A 572 10.25 6.45 -33.10
N PHE A 573 9.83 7.68 -33.40
CA PHE A 573 8.61 7.90 -34.17
C PHE A 573 8.73 7.43 -35.63
N ALA A 574 9.92 7.56 -36.24
CA ALA A 574 10.17 7.01 -37.58
C ALA A 574 9.99 5.49 -37.60
N LEU A 575 10.51 4.80 -36.59
CA LEU A 575 10.38 3.35 -36.44
C LEU A 575 8.92 2.94 -36.24
N LEU A 576 8.17 3.62 -35.38
CA LEU A 576 6.75 3.32 -35.16
C LEU A 576 5.90 3.54 -36.42
N ARG A 577 6.18 4.60 -37.20
CA ARG A 577 5.51 4.87 -38.49
C ARG A 577 5.86 3.83 -39.55
N ALA A 578 7.13 3.40 -39.60
CA ALA A 578 7.61 2.47 -40.61
C ALA A 578 7.11 1.03 -40.39
N ALA A 579 6.84 0.64 -39.14
CA ALA A 579 6.46 -0.70 -38.75
C ALA A 579 5.10 -1.14 -39.31
N ASP A 580 5.04 -2.35 -39.86
CA ASP A 580 3.82 -3.00 -40.34
C ASP A 580 3.00 -3.61 -39.20
N ILE A 581 3.65 -4.03 -38.09
CA ILE A 581 2.98 -4.60 -36.89
C ILE A 581 3.63 -4.05 -35.62
N GLY A 582 2.81 -3.63 -34.66
CA GLY A 582 3.23 -3.37 -33.28
C GLY A 582 3.00 -4.60 -32.41
N LEU A 583 4.05 -5.15 -31.79
CA LEU A 583 3.96 -6.38 -30.98
C LEU A 583 4.33 -6.12 -29.51
N ILE A 584 3.33 -6.20 -28.64
CA ILE A 584 3.43 -5.95 -27.19
C ILE A 584 3.10 -7.24 -26.43
N THR A 585 4.11 -7.84 -25.79
CA THR A 585 4.03 -9.16 -25.14
C THR A 585 4.22 -9.11 -23.62
N SER A 586 3.87 -7.97 -23.00
CA SER A 586 4.04 -7.78 -21.56
C SER A 586 3.36 -8.87 -20.74
N VAL A 587 4.10 -9.49 -19.82
CA VAL A 587 3.61 -10.56 -18.94
C VAL A 587 2.64 -10.01 -17.91
N ARG A 588 2.93 -8.81 -17.40
CA ARG A 588 2.07 -8.07 -16.49
C ARG A 588 2.50 -6.61 -16.52
N ASP A 589 1.57 -5.70 -16.75
CA ASP A 589 1.88 -4.27 -16.87
C ASP A 589 0.67 -3.43 -16.48
N GLY A 590 0.92 -2.28 -15.82
CA GLY A 590 -0.14 -1.38 -15.38
C GLY A 590 -0.80 -0.67 -16.57
N MET A 591 0.00 -0.12 -17.48
CA MET A 591 -0.45 0.49 -18.73
C MET A 591 0.72 0.55 -19.72
N ASN A 592 0.48 0.23 -20.99
CA ASN A 592 1.48 0.26 -22.04
C ASN A 592 1.31 1.49 -22.95
N THR A 593 2.10 2.54 -22.72
CA THR A 593 2.04 3.78 -23.54
C THR A 593 2.51 3.56 -24.97
N THR A 594 3.50 2.68 -25.19
CA THR A 594 4.04 2.35 -26.52
C THR A 594 2.94 1.87 -27.47
N SER A 595 1.97 1.09 -26.98
CA SER A 595 0.85 0.61 -27.78
C SER A 595 -0.04 1.75 -28.30
N MET A 596 -0.29 2.78 -27.47
CA MET A 596 -1.06 3.96 -27.86
C MET A 596 -0.25 4.87 -28.79
N GLU A 597 1.04 5.05 -28.52
CA GLU A 597 1.96 5.82 -29.38
C GLU A 597 2.04 5.18 -30.78
N TYR A 598 2.06 3.83 -30.86
CA TYR A 598 2.00 3.10 -32.12
C TYR A 598 0.68 3.35 -32.87
N VAL A 599 -0.47 3.26 -32.18
CA VAL A 599 -1.78 3.53 -32.79
C VAL A 599 -1.84 4.93 -33.41
N ILE A 600 -1.30 5.94 -32.73
CA ILE A 600 -1.20 7.31 -33.28
C ILE A 600 -0.34 7.29 -34.55
N CYS A 601 0.87 6.72 -34.49
CA CYS A 601 1.80 6.66 -35.64
C CYS A 601 1.25 5.90 -36.86
N GLN A 602 0.26 5.03 -36.66
CA GLN A 602 -0.36 4.22 -37.71
C GLN A 602 -1.56 4.88 -38.40
N ARG A 603 -1.77 6.18 -38.21
CA ARG A 603 -2.83 6.97 -38.88
C ARG A 603 -2.90 6.75 -40.40
N GLU A 604 -1.74 6.64 -41.06
CA GLU A 604 -1.62 6.40 -42.52
C GLU A 604 -1.23 4.96 -42.87
N GLY A 605 -0.45 4.29 -42.01
CA GLY A 605 0.07 2.94 -42.29
C GLY A 605 -0.93 1.80 -42.04
N HIS A 606 -1.91 2.03 -41.17
CA HIS A 606 -2.94 1.06 -40.77
C HIS A 606 -2.36 -0.28 -40.27
N GLY A 607 -1.17 -0.26 -39.68
CA GLY A 607 -0.49 -1.43 -39.13
C GLY A 607 -1.27 -2.05 -37.94
N PRO A 608 -1.52 -3.37 -37.92
CA PRO A 608 -2.17 -4.03 -36.80
C PRO A 608 -1.37 -3.93 -35.50
N LEU A 609 -2.09 -3.76 -34.39
CA LEU A 609 -1.53 -3.86 -33.04
C LEU A 609 -1.85 -5.25 -32.47
N ILE A 610 -0.81 -5.96 -32.03
CA ILE A 610 -0.90 -7.18 -31.25
C ILE A 610 -0.53 -6.86 -29.80
N LEU A 611 -1.44 -7.17 -28.88
CA LEU A 611 -1.37 -6.77 -27.47
C LEU A 611 -1.61 -7.95 -26.53
N SER A 612 -0.75 -8.10 -25.53
CA SER A 612 -0.93 -9.05 -24.44
C SER A 612 -2.22 -8.79 -23.66
N GLU A 613 -3.00 -9.84 -23.40
CA GLU A 613 -4.19 -9.79 -22.53
C GLU A 613 -3.86 -9.42 -21.08
N PHE A 614 -2.59 -9.56 -20.67
CA PHE A 614 -2.09 -9.19 -19.35
C PHE A 614 -1.60 -7.74 -19.24
N SER A 615 -1.64 -6.98 -20.33
CA SER A 615 -1.41 -5.53 -20.30
C SER A 615 -2.66 -4.80 -19.78
N GLY A 616 -2.50 -3.83 -18.89
CA GLY A 616 -3.62 -2.98 -18.46
C GLY A 616 -4.27 -2.19 -19.60
N THR A 617 -3.60 -2.06 -20.76
CA THR A 617 -4.17 -1.43 -21.96
C THR A 617 -5.18 -2.33 -22.70
N ALA A 618 -5.15 -3.65 -22.49
CA ALA A 618 -6.00 -4.61 -23.22
C ALA A 618 -7.50 -4.37 -22.97
N GLY A 619 -7.87 -3.97 -21.76
CA GLY A 619 -9.27 -3.62 -21.44
C GLY A 619 -9.77 -2.35 -22.15
N SER A 620 -8.85 -1.46 -22.50
CA SER A 620 -9.12 -0.19 -23.18
C SER A 620 -9.16 -0.35 -24.70
N LEU A 621 -8.18 -1.07 -25.29
CA LEU A 621 -8.02 -1.26 -26.72
C LEU A 621 -8.63 -2.59 -27.22
N LYS A 622 -9.97 -2.71 -27.12
CA LYS A 622 -10.70 -3.97 -27.35
C LYS A 622 -10.58 -4.56 -28.76
N ASP A 623 -10.39 -3.72 -29.77
CA ASP A 623 -10.30 -4.16 -31.17
C ASP A 623 -8.86 -4.54 -31.59
N ALA A 624 -7.87 -4.36 -30.71
CA ALA A 624 -6.52 -4.85 -30.95
C ALA A 624 -6.49 -6.39 -30.94
N ILE A 625 -5.51 -6.99 -31.61
CA ILE A 625 -5.35 -8.44 -31.60
C ILE A 625 -4.82 -8.84 -30.22
N THR A 626 -5.63 -9.50 -29.42
CA THR A 626 -5.24 -9.97 -28.09
C THR A 626 -4.50 -11.30 -28.15
N ILE A 627 -3.43 -11.43 -27.39
CA ILE A 627 -2.62 -12.66 -27.26
C ILE A 627 -2.38 -13.02 -25.80
N ASN A 628 -2.21 -14.32 -25.55
CA ASN A 628 -1.53 -14.81 -24.35
C ASN A 628 -0.02 -14.96 -24.67
N PRO A 629 0.89 -14.14 -24.10
CA PRO A 629 2.33 -14.21 -24.38
C PRO A 629 2.99 -15.53 -23.95
N TRP A 630 2.31 -16.37 -23.16
CA TRP A 630 2.80 -17.70 -22.77
C TRP A 630 2.47 -18.77 -23.81
N ASP A 631 1.45 -18.56 -24.64
CA ASP A 631 1.14 -19.44 -25.77
C ASP A 631 1.92 -19.00 -27.01
N LEU A 632 3.18 -19.44 -27.09
CA LEU A 632 4.09 -19.08 -28.18
C LEU A 632 3.54 -19.43 -29.57
N THR A 633 2.79 -20.54 -29.67
CA THR A 633 2.18 -20.99 -30.94
C THR A 633 0.98 -20.10 -31.28
N GLY A 634 0.16 -19.76 -30.30
CA GLY A 634 -0.94 -18.80 -30.46
C GLY A 634 -0.44 -17.42 -30.88
N VAL A 635 0.65 -16.92 -30.28
CA VAL A 635 1.27 -15.65 -30.69
C VAL A 635 1.78 -15.74 -32.13
N ALA A 636 2.47 -16.82 -32.50
CA ALA A 636 2.93 -17.04 -33.87
C ALA A 636 1.78 -17.03 -34.90
N PHE A 637 0.66 -17.68 -34.56
CA PHE A 637 -0.56 -17.65 -35.38
C PHE A 637 -1.11 -16.22 -35.52
N GLN A 638 -1.18 -15.44 -34.45
CA GLN A 638 -1.66 -14.06 -34.51
C GLN A 638 -0.71 -13.13 -35.29
N ILE A 639 0.61 -13.36 -35.25
CA ILE A 639 1.57 -12.66 -36.11
C ILE A 639 1.25 -12.93 -37.59
N ASN A 640 1.08 -14.20 -37.97
CA ASN A 640 0.72 -14.56 -39.34
C ASN A 640 -0.63 -13.96 -39.76
N ARG A 641 -1.64 -14.03 -38.88
CA ARG A 641 -2.94 -13.39 -39.11
C ARG A 641 -2.79 -11.90 -39.35
N ALA A 642 -2.04 -11.19 -38.51
CA ALA A 642 -1.80 -9.75 -38.67
C ALA A 642 -1.13 -9.41 -40.01
N LEU A 643 -0.16 -10.21 -40.45
CA LEU A 643 0.52 -10.04 -41.74
C LEU A 643 -0.41 -10.28 -42.94
N THR A 644 -1.39 -11.18 -42.80
CA THR A 644 -2.34 -11.59 -43.85
C THR A 644 -3.71 -10.88 -43.78
N MET A 645 -3.92 -9.99 -42.80
CA MET A 645 -5.17 -9.22 -42.68
C MET A 645 -5.46 -8.39 -43.94
N SER A 646 -6.74 -8.36 -44.34
CA SER A 646 -7.18 -7.53 -45.46
C SER A 646 -7.04 -6.03 -45.12
N PRO A 647 -6.84 -5.16 -46.13
CA PRO A 647 -6.75 -3.71 -45.92
C PRO A 647 -7.97 -3.12 -45.21
N GLU A 648 -9.17 -3.64 -45.48
CA GLU A 648 -10.42 -3.18 -44.88
C GLU A 648 -10.47 -3.51 -43.38
N ALA A 649 -10.06 -4.73 -43.00
CA ALA A 649 -10.00 -5.14 -41.60
C ALA A 649 -8.94 -4.32 -40.82
N ARG A 650 -7.81 -4.02 -41.46
CA ARG A 650 -6.76 -3.16 -40.90
C ARG A 650 -7.24 -1.75 -40.65
N LEU A 651 -7.90 -1.15 -41.64
CA LEU A 651 -8.46 0.20 -41.54
C LEU A 651 -9.54 0.26 -40.44
N ALA A 652 -10.43 -0.73 -40.37
CA ALA A 652 -11.47 -0.78 -39.34
C ALA A 652 -10.89 -0.86 -37.91
N MET A 653 -9.88 -1.73 -37.71
CA MET A 653 -9.16 -1.83 -36.44
C MET A 653 -8.46 -0.50 -36.10
N GLN A 654 -7.69 0.06 -37.03
CA GLN A 654 -6.97 1.30 -36.81
C GLN A 654 -7.93 2.43 -36.44
N ALA A 655 -9.04 2.59 -37.17
CA ALA A 655 -9.97 3.69 -36.95
C ALA A 655 -10.61 3.62 -35.56
N SER A 656 -10.98 2.42 -35.11
CA SER A 656 -11.52 2.22 -33.76
C SER A 656 -10.50 2.53 -32.67
N LEU A 657 -9.28 1.99 -32.80
CA LEU A 657 -8.20 2.19 -31.83
C LEU A 657 -7.77 3.67 -31.77
N TYR A 658 -7.64 4.33 -32.91
CA TYR A 658 -7.26 5.74 -32.99
C TYR A 658 -8.33 6.64 -32.38
N ASN A 659 -9.61 6.39 -32.64
CA ASN A 659 -10.70 7.10 -31.97
C ASN A 659 -10.65 6.92 -30.45
N HIS A 660 -10.33 5.72 -29.96
CA HIS A 660 -10.18 5.51 -28.51
C HIS A 660 -9.03 6.33 -27.93
N VAL A 661 -7.84 6.26 -28.53
CA VAL A 661 -6.62 6.91 -28.00
C VAL A 661 -6.73 8.44 -28.05
N THR A 662 -7.36 8.99 -29.08
CA THR A 662 -7.54 10.44 -29.23
C THR A 662 -8.64 11.00 -28.32
N THR A 663 -9.72 10.24 -28.08
CA THR A 663 -10.81 10.70 -27.19
C THR A 663 -10.53 10.48 -25.71
N ARG A 664 -9.82 9.41 -25.35
CA ARG A 664 -9.42 9.08 -23.96
C ARG A 664 -7.92 9.32 -23.76
N ASN A 665 -7.52 10.55 -24.03
CA ASN A 665 -6.14 11.02 -23.88
C ASN A 665 -5.81 11.37 -22.41
N VAL A 666 -4.58 11.80 -22.18
CA VAL A 666 -4.10 12.18 -20.84
C VAL A 666 -4.90 13.33 -20.23
N GLN A 667 -5.33 14.31 -21.03
CA GLN A 667 -6.12 15.46 -20.57
C GLN A 667 -7.48 15.00 -20.05
N SER A 668 -8.18 14.13 -20.80
CA SER A 668 -9.44 13.55 -20.36
C SER A 668 -9.29 12.72 -19.08
N TRP A 669 -8.16 12.02 -18.91
CA TRP A 669 -7.87 11.25 -17.70
C TRP A 669 -7.73 12.18 -16.48
N THR A 670 -6.93 13.23 -16.59
CA THR A 670 -6.72 14.22 -15.54
C THR A 670 -8.02 14.89 -15.10
N ASP A 671 -8.80 15.38 -16.07
CA ASP A 671 -10.09 16.03 -15.82
C ASP A 671 -11.06 15.07 -15.12
N HIS A 672 -11.09 13.81 -15.56
CA HIS A 672 -11.98 12.80 -14.97
C HIS A 672 -11.60 12.46 -13.53
N LEU A 673 -10.29 12.33 -13.24
CA LEU A 673 -9.78 12.07 -11.89
C LEU A 673 -10.15 13.21 -10.93
N ILE A 674 -9.91 14.47 -11.34
CA ILE A 674 -10.21 15.65 -10.50
C ILE A 674 -11.71 15.82 -10.30
N ARG A 675 -12.51 15.70 -11.35
CA ARG A 675 -13.99 15.75 -11.24
C ARG A 675 -14.50 14.70 -10.27
N ARG A 676 -13.96 13.48 -10.34
CA ARG A 676 -14.35 12.40 -9.44
C ARG A 676 -13.91 12.68 -8.00
N GLN A 677 -12.71 13.21 -7.79
CA GLN A 677 -12.26 13.64 -6.45
C GLN A 677 -13.22 14.67 -5.85
N ILE A 678 -13.56 15.73 -6.59
CA ILE A 678 -14.47 16.78 -6.11
C ILE A 678 -15.85 16.21 -5.80
N GLN A 679 -16.35 15.28 -6.64
CA GLN A 679 -17.61 14.59 -6.39
C GLN A 679 -17.57 13.80 -5.07
N VAL A 680 -16.49 13.05 -4.83
CA VAL A 680 -16.30 12.25 -3.60
C VAL A 680 -16.33 13.16 -2.38
N LEU A 681 -15.55 14.25 -2.42
CA LEU A 681 -15.49 15.24 -1.36
C LEU A 681 -16.87 15.85 -1.08
N GLY A 682 -17.63 16.21 -2.13
CA GLY A 682 -18.98 16.80 -1.98
C GLY A 682 -20.03 15.83 -1.42
N THR A 683 -19.85 14.51 -1.60
CA THR A 683 -20.74 13.49 -1.01
C THR A 683 -20.41 13.13 0.43
N GLN A 684 -19.14 13.29 0.86
CA GLN A 684 -18.72 12.98 2.21
C GLN A 684 -19.05 14.14 3.16
N LYS A 685 -20.22 14.10 3.78
CA LYS A 685 -20.57 15.04 4.86
C LYS A 685 -19.70 14.75 6.09
N ASN A 686 -18.74 15.63 6.42
CA ASN A 686 -18.08 15.84 7.71
C ASN A 686 -17.94 14.63 8.68
N VAL A 687 -17.62 13.43 8.20
CA VAL A 687 -17.10 12.38 9.08
C VAL A 687 -15.60 12.46 8.95
N ALA A 688 -14.97 13.16 9.89
CA ALA A 688 -13.52 13.22 9.97
C ALA A 688 -13.02 11.81 10.28
N ALA A 689 -12.24 11.23 9.35
CA ALA A 689 -11.58 9.96 9.59
C ALA A 689 -10.65 10.12 10.79
N THR A 690 -10.69 9.18 11.73
CA THR A 690 -9.74 9.18 12.85
C THR A 690 -8.38 8.67 12.34
N PRO A 691 -7.33 9.50 12.28
CA PRO A 691 -6.06 9.08 11.73
C PRO A 691 -5.38 7.97 12.55
N LEU A 692 -4.52 7.18 11.91
CA LEU A 692 -3.63 6.24 12.59
C LEU A 692 -2.66 6.96 13.50
N LEU A 693 -2.25 6.36 14.61
CA LEU A 693 -1.26 6.98 15.51
C LEU A 693 0.08 7.28 14.82
N ASP A 694 0.51 8.54 14.81
CA ASP A 694 1.85 8.94 14.38
C ASP A 694 2.87 8.58 15.49
N ARG A 695 3.47 7.39 15.35
CA ARG A 695 4.44 6.85 16.33
C ARG A 695 5.69 7.73 16.44
N ALA A 696 6.13 8.36 15.34
CA ALA A 696 7.31 9.22 15.34
C ALA A 696 7.04 10.53 16.10
N LEU A 697 5.90 11.17 15.85
CA LEU A 697 5.45 12.35 16.61
C LEU A 697 5.28 12.03 18.10
N MET A 698 4.63 10.91 18.41
CA MET A 698 4.46 10.43 19.79
C MET A 698 5.81 10.24 20.48
N LEU A 699 6.75 9.53 19.84
CA LEU A 699 8.07 9.27 20.40
C LEU A 699 8.87 10.56 20.63
N LYS A 700 8.85 11.49 19.67
CA LYS A 700 9.50 12.80 19.80
C LYS A 700 8.93 13.58 21.00
N THR A 701 7.61 13.71 21.06
CA THR A 701 6.92 14.43 22.14
C THR A 701 7.18 13.79 23.50
N TYR A 702 7.21 12.45 23.56
CA TYR A 702 7.58 11.71 24.77
C TYR A 702 9.01 12.05 25.20
N ARG A 703 10.00 11.98 24.29
CA ARG A 703 11.42 12.25 24.60
C ARG A 703 11.63 13.68 25.12
N ASP A 704 10.94 14.66 24.55
CA ASP A 704 11.04 16.07 24.92
C ASP A 704 10.36 16.39 26.27
N ALA A 705 9.37 15.59 26.70
CA ALA A 705 8.61 15.83 27.92
C ALA A 705 9.37 15.43 29.20
N GLY A 706 9.34 16.31 30.22
CA GLY A 706 9.89 16.10 31.55
C GLY A 706 8.96 15.37 32.52
N LYS A 707 7.64 15.49 32.36
CA LYS A 707 6.62 14.82 33.19
C LYS A 707 5.50 14.24 32.33
N ARG A 708 5.28 12.92 32.43
CA ARG A 708 4.48 12.14 31.47
C ARG A 708 3.41 11.32 32.20
N LEU A 709 2.20 11.29 31.66
CA LEU A 709 1.06 10.56 32.23
C LEU A 709 0.51 9.55 31.22
N PHE A 710 0.36 8.31 31.65
CA PHE A 710 -0.17 7.20 30.86
C PHE A 710 -1.46 6.68 31.49
N MET A 711 -2.49 6.50 30.67
CA MET A 711 -3.82 6.03 31.08
C MET A 711 -4.26 4.92 30.13
N PHE A 712 -4.24 3.67 30.61
CA PHE A 712 -4.58 2.52 29.79
C PHE A 712 -5.84 1.84 30.29
N ASP A 713 -6.80 1.60 29.39
CA ASP A 713 -7.77 0.55 29.64
C ASP A 713 -7.11 -0.83 29.61
N TYR A 714 -7.72 -1.80 30.27
CA TYR A 714 -7.19 -3.16 30.37
C TYR A 714 -7.75 -4.11 29.29
N ASP A 715 -9.07 -4.20 29.17
CA ASP A 715 -9.76 -5.24 28.41
C ASP A 715 -10.02 -4.77 26.98
N GLY A 716 -9.42 -5.41 25.98
CA GLY A 716 -9.51 -4.97 24.58
C GLY A 716 -8.46 -3.92 24.19
N THR A 717 -7.72 -3.38 25.16
CA THR A 717 -6.63 -2.43 24.95
C THR A 717 -5.26 -3.06 25.23
N LEU A 718 -4.97 -3.49 26.46
CA LEU A 718 -3.71 -4.15 26.83
C LEU A 718 -3.77 -5.67 26.66
N THR A 719 -4.97 -6.24 26.80
CA THR A 719 -5.22 -7.67 26.57
C THR A 719 -6.34 -7.83 25.54
N PRO A 720 -6.29 -8.82 24.63
CA PRO A 720 -7.39 -9.04 23.70
C PRO A 720 -8.70 -9.37 24.42
N ILE A 721 -9.83 -8.95 23.85
CA ILE A 721 -11.15 -9.32 24.39
C ILE A 721 -11.34 -10.84 24.24
N VAL A 722 -11.38 -11.54 25.37
CA VAL A 722 -11.62 -12.98 25.43
C VAL A 722 -13.08 -13.29 25.80
N ARG A 723 -13.55 -14.49 25.44
CA ARG A 723 -14.93 -14.91 25.74
C ARG A 723 -15.21 -15.01 27.24
N GLU A 724 -14.24 -15.53 27.99
CA GLU A 724 -14.31 -15.68 29.44
C GLU A 724 -13.45 -14.59 30.11
N PRO A 725 -14.03 -13.64 30.86
CA PRO A 725 -13.28 -12.52 31.41
C PRO A 725 -12.10 -12.91 32.30
N SER A 726 -12.16 -14.01 33.04
CA SER A 726 -11.06 -14.49 33.89
C SER A 726 -9.84 -14.98 33.09
N ALA A 727 -10.00 -15.28 31.79
CA ALA A 727 -8.93 -15.74 30.91
C ALA A 727 -8.14 -14.59 30.25
N ALA A 728 -8.49 -13.33 30.53
CA ALA A 728 -7.82 -12.14 30.01
C ALA A 728 -6.48 -11.88 30.74
N VAL A 729 -5.56 -12.84 30.70
CA VAL A 729 -4.28 -12.78 31.43
C VAL A 729 -3.27 -11.97 30.58
N PRO A 730 -2.49 -11.04 31.18
CA PRO A 730 -1.52 -10.25 30.43
C PRO A 730 -0.35 -11.15 29.99
N SER A 731 0.16 -10.92 28.79
CA SER A 731 1.34 -11.65 28.29
C SER A 731 2.62 -11.17 28.98
N GLU A 732 3.66 -12.01 28.97
CA GLU A 732 4.97 -11.65 29.54
C GLU A 732 5.53 -10.36 28.92
N ARG A 733 5.34 -10.18 27.61
CA ARG A 733 5.75 -8.97 26.89
C ARG A 733 5.05 -7.72 27.42
N VAL A 734 3.75 -7.79 27.71
CA VAL A 734 2.98 -6.69 28.32
C VAL A 734 3.54 -6.36 29.69
N LEU A 735 3.77 -7.37 30.53
CA LEU A 735 4.28 -7.19 31.89
C LEU A 735 5.67 -6.51 31.89
N GLN A 736 6.59 -7.00 31.06
CA GLN A 736 7.94 -6.45 30.93
C GLN A 736 7.90 -5.01 30.41
N THR A 737 7.08 -4.74 29.40
CA THR A 737 6.93 -3.41 28.82
C THR A 737 6.35 -2.40 29.82
N LEU A 738 5.30 -2.78 30.56
CA LEU A 738 4.72 -1.92 31.61
C LEU A 738 5.70 -1.71 32.76
N LYS A 739 6.44 -2.74 33.16
CA LYS A 739 7.48 -2.65 34.20
C LYS A 739 8.60 -1.70 33.79
N ALA A 740 9.07 -1.77 32.55
CA ALA A 740 10.09 -0.87 32.01
C ALA A 740 9.57 0.57 31.91
N LEU A 741 8.33 0.76 31.42
CA LEU A 741 7.70 2.08 31.34
C LEU A 741 7.54 2.72 32.73
N ALA A 742 7.11 1.95 33.72
CA ALA A 742 6.89 2.41 35.09
C ALA A 742 8.19 2.54 35.92
N ALA A 743 9.33 2.07 35.41
CA ALA A 743 10.62 2.22 36.06
C ALA A 743 11.24 3.62 35.85
N ASP A 744 10.81 4.36 34.81
CA ASP A 744 11.21 5.75 34.60
C ASP A 744 10.44 6.66 35.57
N GLU A 745 11.15 7.35 36.47
CA GLU A 745 10.56 8.24 37.49
C GLU A 745 9.78 9.42 36.87
N LYS A 746 10.01 9.75 35.59
CA LYS A 746 9.24 10.79 34.86
C LYS A 746 7.84 10.31 34.43
N ASN A 747 7.59 9.00 34.46
CA ASN A 747 6.36 8.38 33.98
C ASN A 747 5.43 8.07 35.15
N ALA A 748 4.20 8.60 35.08
CA ALA A 748 3.09 8.17 35.90
C ALA A 748 2.20 7.23 35.08
N VAL A 749 2.18 5.94 35.41
CA VAL A 749 1.45 4.93 34.62
C VAL A 749 0.22 4.44 35.37
N TRP A 750 -0.95 4.59 34.77
CA TRP A 750 -2.24 4.23 35.35
C TRP A 750 -3.01 3.24 34.50
N ILE A 751 -3.51 2.18 35.14
CA ILE A 751 -4.46 1.22 34.55
C ILE A 751 -5.87 1.58 35.03
N ILE A 752 -6.74 2.00 34.12
CA ILE A 752 -8.12 2.41 34.40
C ILE A 752 -9.06 1.34 33.82
N SER A 753 -9.56 0.46 34.68
CA SER A 753 -10.25 -0.75 34.25
C SER A 753 -11.66 -0.89 34.86
N GLY A 754 -12.53 -1.61 34.16
CA GLY A 754 -13.79 -2.11 34.70
C GLY A 754 -13.65 -3.31 35.65
N ARG A 755 -12.43 -3.87 35.78
CA ARG A 755 -12.12 -5.01 36.67
C ARG A 755 -12.08 -4.60 38.13
N ASP A 756 -12.27 -5.59 39.01
CA ASP A 756 -12.17 -5.40 40.45
C ASP A 756 -10.70 -5.32 40.93
N GLN A 757 -10.56 -5.01 42.22
CA GLN A 757 -9.26 -4.83 42.87
C GLN A 757 -8.47 -6.13 42.96
N GLU A 758 -9.14 -7.26 43.22
CA GLU A 758 -8.50 -8.55 43.43
C GLU A 758 -7.82 -9.03 42.15
N PHE A 759 -8.52 -8.91 41.03
CA PHE A 759 -8.00 -9.24 39.70
C PHE A 759 -6.78 -8.38 39.34
N LEU A 760 -6.87 -7.05 39.48
CA LEU A 760 -5.77 -6.15 39.17
C LEU A 760 -4.56 -6.39 40.10
N GLN A 761 -4.81 -6.65 41.38
CA GLN A 761 -3.76 -6.96 42.35
C GLN A 761 -3.05 -8.27 42.01
N GLN A 762 -3.79 -9.32 41.66
CA GLN A 762 -3.24 -10.62 41.32
C GLN A 762 -2.35 -10.55 40.07
N HIS A 763 -2.79 -9.85 39.03
CA HIS A 763 -2.14 -9.89 37.71
C HIS A 763 -1.09 -8.79 37.49
N LEU A 764 -1.27 -7.60 38.07
CA LEU A 764 -0.37 -6.45 37.86
C LEU A 764 0.16 -5.85 39.17
N GLY A 765 -0.35 -6.27 40.32
CA GLY A 765 -0.02 -5.66 41.61
C GLY A 765 1.43 -5.83 42.04
N HIS A 766 2.16 -6.77 41.44
CA HIS A 766 3.59 -6.99 41.67
C HIS A 766 4.50 -5.93 41.00
N ILE A 767 3.94 -5.02 40.20
CA ILE A 767 4.67 -3.88 39.60
C ILE A 767 4.39 -2.63 40.44
N PRO A 768 5.32 -2.18 41.30
CA PRO A 768 5.05 -1.14 42.28
C PRO A 768 4.84 0.25 41.66
N GLY A 769 5.39 0.51 40.47
CA GLY A 769 5.27 1.80 39.78
C GLY A 769 3.91 2.07 39.11
N LEU A 770 2.96 1.12 39.18
CA LEU A 770 1.65 1.27 38.56
C LEU A 770 0.60 1.83 39.53
N GLY A 771 -0.16 2.82 39.05
CA GLY A 771 -1.41 3.26 39.64
C GLY A 771 -2.59 2.47 39.08
N PHE A 772 -3.61 2.24 39.90
CA PHE A 772 -4.79 1.48 39.49
C PHE A 772 -6.06 2.25 39.76
N SER A 773 -6.99 2.19 38.82
CA SER A 773 -8.37 2.57 39.01
C SER A 773 -9.28 1.40 38.63
N ALA A 774 -9.96 0.85 39.63
CA ALA A 774 -10.80 -0.34 39.50
C ALA A 774 -12.30 0.03 39.46
N GLU A 775 -13.12 -0.88 38.94
CA GLU A 775 -14.57 -0.71 38.79
C GLU A 775 -14.94 0.66 38.17
N HIS A 776 -14.33 0.97 37.01
CA HIS A 776 -14.57 2.20 36.24
C HIS A 776 -14.33 3.53 36.98
N GLY A 777 -13.51 3.52 38.04
CA GLY A 777 -13.22 4.72 38.83
C GLY A 777 -13.67 4.69 40.27
N SER A 778 -14.28 3.59 40.72
CA SER A 778 -14.82 3.50 42.09
C SER A 778 -13.72 3.39 43.13
N PHE A 779 -12.62 2.73 42.78
CA PHE A 779 -11.47 2.56 43.67
C PHE A 779 -10.20 3.04 43.00
N MET A 780 -9.31 3.63 43.78
CA MET A 780 -7.99 4.06 43.33
C MET A 780 -6.89 3.54 44.25
N ARG A 781 -5.80 3.06 43.66
CA ARG A 781 -4.54 2.75 44.35
C ARG A 781 -3.43 3.55 43.71
N ASN A 782 -2.75 4.38 44.50
CA ASN A 782 -1.65 5.21 44.00
C ASN A 782 -0.40 4.34 43.74
N PRO A 783 0.47 4.71 42.77
CA PRO A 783 1.76 4.07 42.57
C PRO A 783 2.57 4.00 43.88
N GLY A 784 3.18 2.85 44.16
CA GLY A 784 3.96 2.59 45.37
C GLY A 784 3.15 2.39 46.65
N SER A 785 1.82 2.40 46.59
CA SER A 785 0.93 2.13 47.73
C SER A 785 0.22 0.78 47.60
N ASP A 786 -0.03 0.13 48.72
CA ASP A 786 -0.89 -1.05 48.82
C ASP A 786 -2.32 -0.72 49.26
N GLU A 787 -2.58 0.56 49.59
CA GLU A 787 -3.88 1.01 50.08
C GLU A 787 -4.83 1.39 48.93
N TRP A 788 -6.01 0.76 48.90
CA TRP A 788 -7.10 1.09 48.00
C TRP A 788 -8.03 2.12 48.64
N ILE A 789 -8.21 3.26 47.96
CA ILE A 789 -9.10 4.34 48.36
C ILE A 789 -10.44 4.12 47.66
N ASN A 790 -11.52 4.00 48.44
CA ASN A 790 -12.87 3.97 47.89
C ASN A 790 -13.41 5.39 47.71
N LEU A 791 -13.70 5.76 46.46
CA LEU A 791 -14.24 7.08 46.12
C LEU A 791 -15.75 7.15 46.29
N ALA A 792 -16.41 6.00 46.44
CA ALA A 792 -17.85 5.87 46.58
C ALA A 792 -18.32 5.69 48.04
N ASP A 793 -17.40 5.62 49.02
CA ASP A 793 -17.72 5.35 50.44
C ASP A 793 -18.70 6.36 51.06
N LYS A 794 -18.78 7.58 50.50
CA LYS A 794 -19.66 8.64 50.99
C LYS A 794 -21.03 8.67 50.31
N PHE A 795 -21.29 7.77 49.35
CA PHE A 795 -22.52 7.77 48.55
C PHE A 795 -23.52 6.73 49.06
N ASP A 796 -24.80 7.11 49.04
CA ASP A 796 -25.88 6.20 49.41
C ASP A 796 -26.08 5.15 48.30
N MET A 797 -25.79 3.89 48.62
CA MET A 797 -25.95 2.74 47.72
C MET A 797 -27.37 2.16 47.72
N GLY A 798 -28.36 2.85 48.32
CA GLY A 798 -29.76 2.43 48.36
C GLY A 798 -30.34 2.10 46.98
N TRP A 799 -29.86 2.78 45.93
CA TRP A 799 -30.21 2.52 44.53
C TRP A 799 -29.94 1.07 44.09
N GLN A 800 -28.91 0.40 44.64
CA GLN A 800 -28.57 -0.97 44.26
C GLN A 800 -29.70 -1.96 44.53
N SER A 801 -30.43 -1.76 45.63
CA SER A 801 -31.56 -2.62 45.99
C SER A 801 -32.73 -2.48 44.99
N GLU A 802 -32.97 -1.27 44.50
CA GLU A 802 -34.00 -0.96 43.50
C GLU A 802 -33.60 -1.51 42.13
N VAL A 803 -32.36 -1.26 41.69
CA VAL A 803 -31.83 -1.80 40.42
C VAL A 803 -31.81 -3.32 40.44
N PHE A 804 -31.36 -3.93 41.53
CA PHE A 804 -31.34 -5.39 41.65
C PHE A 804 -32.74 -5.98 41.53
N SER A 805 -33.76 -5.32 42.11
CA SER A 805 -35.15 -5.78 42.01
C SER A 805 -35.63 -5.76 40.55
N VAL A 806 -35.29 -4.70 39.80
CA VAL A 806 -35.60 -4.62 38.37
C VAL A 806 -34.84 -5.70 37.60
N PHE A 807 -33.52 -5.79 37.75
CA PHE A 807 -32.71 -6.82 37.09
C PHE A 807 -33.16 -8.24 37.41
N GLN A 808 -33.55 -8.53 38.65
CA GLN A 808 -34.07 -9.84 39.02
C GLN A 808 -35.38 -10.15 38.29
N SER A 809 -36.31 -9.18 38.19
CA SER A 809 -37.55 -9.35 37.43
C SER A 809 -37.30 -9.67 35.95
N PHE A 810 -36.29 -9.06 35.34
CA PHE A 810 -35.89 -9.39 33.96
C PHE A 810 -35.17 -10.74 33.87
N THR A 811 -34.34 -11.06 34.86
CA THR A 811 -33.63 -12.35 34.94
C THR A 811 -34.60 -13.53 34.99
N ASP A 812 -35.67 -13.40 35.79
CA ASP A 812 -36.70 -14.46 35.92
C ASP A 812 -37.48 -14.68 34.61
N ARG A 813 -37.54 -13.69 33.71
CA ARG A 813 -38.23 -13.73 32.42
C ARG A 813 -37.35 -14.18 31.25
N VAL A 814 -36.03 -14.08 31.41
CA VAL A 814 -35.06 -14.30 30.33
C VAL A 814 -34.08 -15.41 30.72
N PRO A 815 -34.39 -16.68 30.36
CA PRO A 815 -33.50 -17.80 30.62
C PRO A 815 -32.10 -17.58 30.02
N GLY A 816 -31.06 -17.88 30.79
CA GLY A 816 -29.67 -17.64 30.40
C GLY A 816 -29.15 -16.24 30.73
N SER A 817 -29.97 -15.35 31.29
CA SER A 817 -29.47 -14.10 31.88
C SER A 817 -29.14 -14.26 33.37
N PHE A 818 -28.28 -13.39 33.91
CA PHE A 818 -27.96 -13.36 35.34
C PHE A 818 -27.50 -11.95 35.78
N VAL A 819 -27.57 -11.69 37.09
CA VAL A 819 -27.12 -10.44 37.69
C VAL A 819 -25.77 -10.63 38.36
N GLU A 820 -24.79 -9.80 37.98
CA GLU A 820 -23.51 -9.65 38.65
C GLU A 820 -23.58 -8.44 39.59
N ARG A 821 -23.18 -8.63 40.86
CA ARG A 821 -23.10 -7.56 41.84
C ARG A 821 -21.65 -7.19 42.11
N LYS A 822 -21.25 -5.98 41.71
CA LYS A 822 -19.97 -5.37 42.09
C LYS A 822 -20.20 -4.42 43.28
N ARG A 823 -19.13 -3.89 43.88
CA ARG A 823 -19.30 -3.01 45.06
C ARG A 823 -20.00 -1.69 44.70
N CYS A 824 -19.70 -1.10 43.55
CA CYS A 824 -20.25 0.19 43.14
C CYS A 824 -21.04 0.14 41.82
N ALA A 825 -21.27 -1.05 41.26
CA ALA A 825 -22.01 -1.25 40.02
C ALA A 825 -22.85 -2.54 40.07
N LEU A 826 -23.95 -2.56 39.33
CA LEU A 826 -24.76 -3.75 39.08
C LEU A 826 -24.81 -4.01 37.58
N THR A 827 -24.54 -5.24 37.16
CA THR A 827 -24.51 -5.60 35.74
C THR A 827 -25.45 -6.77 35.49
N TRP A 828 -26.39 -6.60 34.56
CA TRP A 828 -27.25 -7.68 34.07
C TRP A 828 -26.70 -8.23 32.77
N HIS A 829 -26.28 -9.50 32.77
CA HIS A 829 -25.73 -10.18 31.60
C HIS A 829 -26.79 -10.98 30.91
N TYR A 830 -26.90 -10.85 29.58
CA TYR A 830 -27.83 -11.62 28.75
C TYR A 830 -27.12 -12.34 27.59
N ARG A 831 -25.79 -12.50 27.68
CA ARG A 831 -24.98 -13.14 26.63
C ARG A 831 -25.33 -14.61 26.37
N LEU A 832 -25.80 -15.32 27.39
CA LEU A 832 -26.21 -16.73 27.27
C LEU A 832 -27.72 -16.89 26.99
N ALA A 833 -28.46 -15.77 26.88
CA ALA A 833 -29.85 -15.78 26.47
C ALA A 833 -29.97 -15.87 24.94
N ASP A 834 -31.19 -16.13 24.45
CA ASP A 834 -31.48 -16.02 23.03
C ASP A 834 -31.13 -14.61 22.50
N PRO A 835 -30.41 -14.46 21.37
CA PRO A 835 -29.91 -13.16 20.92
C PRO A 835 -31.00 -12.12 20.62
N GLU A 836 -32.11 -12.51 20.01
CA GLU A 836 -33.20 -11.58 19.69
C GLU A 836 -33.95 -11.20 20.96
N GLN A 837 -34.27 -12.19 21.80
CA GLN A 837 -34.96 -11.97 23.07
C GLN A 837 -34.11 -11.13 24.04
N GLY A 838 -32.82 -11.43 24.16
CA GLY A 838 -31.88 -10.74 25.05
C GLY A 838 -31.74 -9.26 24.70
N ILE A 839 -31.54 -8.93 23.42
CA ILE A 839 -31.45 -7.52 22.95
C ILE A 839 -32.77 -6.79 23.18
N HIS A 840 -33.90 -7.43 22.88
CA HIS A 840 -35.22 -6.84 23.09
C HIS A 840 -35.47 -6.52 24.57
N MET A 841 -35.25 -7.50 25.45
CA MET A 841 -35.49 -7.36 26.89
C MET A 841 -34.48 -6.42 27.56
N ALA A 842 -33.24 -6.32 27.06
CA ALA A 842 -32.28 -5.33 27.52
C ALA A 842 -32.75 -3.90 27.27
N ARG A 843 -33.35 -3.61 26.12
CA ARG A 843 -33.92 -2.29 25.81
C ARG A 843 -35.11 -1.95 26.72
N GLU A 844 -35.99 -2.93 26.99
CA GLU A 844 -37.10 -2.73 27.91
C GLU A 844 -36.62 -2.52 29.36
N CYS A 845 -35.62 -3.30 29.79
CA CYS A 845 -35.00 -3.15 31.11
C CYS A 845 -34.33 -1.78 31.28
N GLN A 846 -33.55 -1.35 30.27
CA GLN A 846 -32.94 -0.03 30.24
C GLN A 846 -33.98 1.08 30.40
N LYS A 847 -35.05 1.02 29.60
CA LYS A 847 -36.13 2.01 29.63
C LYS A 847 -36.82 2.05 31.00
N GLU A 848 -37.03 0.90 31.62
CA GLU A 848 -37.61 0.81 32.96
C GLU A 848 -36.70 1.47 34.00
N LEU A 849 -35.40 1.17 33.99
CA LEU A 849 -34.41 1.75 34.89
C LEU A 849 -34.27 3.27 34.70
N GLU A 850 -34.23 3.75 33.45
CA GLU A 850 -34.16 5.18 33.13
C GLU A 850 -35.42 5.94 33.58
N THR A 851 -36.58 5.29 33.53
CA THR A 851 -37.86 5.92 33.89
C THR A 851 -38.13 5.89 35.40
N THR A 852 -37.55 4.92 36.12
CA THR A 852 -37.78 4.69 37.55
C THR A 852 -36.59 5.11 38.39
N VAL A 853 -35.52 4.31 38.40
CA VAL A 853 -34.35 4.47 39.28
C VAL A 853 -33.56 5.72 38.93
N ALA A 854 -33.26 5.97 37.65
CA ALA A 854 -32.41 7.10 37.23
C ALA A 854 -33.06 8.49 37.45
N LYS A 855 -34.38 8.55 37.68
CA LYS A 855 -35.04 9.80 38.09
C LYS A 855 -34.96 10.08 39.58
N LYS A 856 -34.80 9.03 40.38
CA LYS A 856 -34.77 9.08 41.84
C LYS A 856 -33.34 9.17 42.38
N TRP A 857 -32.40 8.54 41.68
CA TRP A 857 -31.01 8.41 42.06
C TRP A 857 -30.11 8.95 40.95
N GLU A 858 -28.96 9.52 41.31
CA GLU A 858 -27.94 9.97 40.35
C GLU A 858 -27.15 8.78 39.80
N VAL A 859 -27.82 7.94 39.02
CA VAL A 859 -27.24 6.74 38.40
C VAL A 859 -27.39 6.78 36.88
N GLU A 860 -26.38 6.27 36.20
CA GLU A 860 -26.33 6.10 34.75
C GLU A 860 -26.59 4.63 34.41
N VAL A 861 -27.37 4.39 33.36
CA VAL A 861 -27.65 3.06 32.79
C VAL A 861 -26.91 2.95 31.46
N MET A 862 -26.03 1.96 31.33
CA MET A 862 -25.19 1.75 30.16
C MET A 862 -25.46 0.40 29.51
N ALA A 863 -25.55 0.38 28.20
CA ALA A 863 -25.61 -0.86 27.42
C ALA A 863 -24.20 -1.26 26.95
N GLY A 864 -23.75 -2.46 27.30
CA GLY A 864 -22.47 -3.02 26.81
C GLY A 864 -22.66 -4.22 25.87
N LYS A 865 -21.58 -4.95 25.60
CA LYS A 865 -21.58 -6.12 24.69
C LYS A 865 -22.33 -7.30 25.33
N ALA A 866 -23.64 -7.33 25.13
CA ALA A 866 -24.59 -8.30 25.69
C ALA A 866 -24.78 -8.21 27.21
N ASN A 867 -24.72 -6.99 27.76
CA ASN A 867 -25.05 -6.69 29.16
C ASN A 867 -25.65 -5.28 29.31
N LEU A 868 -26.23 -5.01 30.48
CA LEU A 868 -26.69 -3.70 30.92
C LEU A 868 -26.07 -3.40 32.30
N GLU A 869 -25.38 -2.28 32.45
CA GLU A 869 -24.70 -1.90 33.70
C GLU A 869 -25.31 -0.62 34.28
N VAL A 870 -25.50 -0.57 35.60
CA VAL A 870 -25.92 0.63 36.33
C VAL A 870 -24.86 1.00 37.35
N ARG A 871 -24.48 2.28 37.34
CA ARG A 871 -23.46 2.86 38.23
C ARG A 871 -23.81 4.31 38.59
N PRO A 872 -23.21 4.91 39.63
CA PRO A 872 -23.37 6.34 39.92
C PRO A 872 -22.80 7.24 38.81
N THR A 873 -23.47 8.34 38.46
CA THR A 873 -23.08 9.24 37.35
C THR A 873 -21.73 9.92 37.55
N PHE A 874 -21.33 10.21 38.79
CA PHE A 874 -20.08 10.88 39.13
C PHE A 874 -18.84 9.96 39.06
N ILE A 875 -19.05 8.64 38.96
CA ILE A 875 -17.97 7.65 38.85
C ILE A 875 -17.91 7.14 37.41
N ASN A 876 -17.07 7.78 36.61
CA ASN A 876 -16.74 7.32 35.28
C ASN A 876 -15.24 7.50 35.01
N LYS A 877 -14.74 6.77 34.00
CA LYS A 877 -13.32 6.81 33.61
C LYS A 877 -12.85 8.23 33.24
N GLY A 878 -13.73 9.04 32.66
CA GLY A 878 -13.45 10.43 32.30
C GLY A 878 -13.13 11.33 33.51
N GLU A 879 -13.84 11.17 34.62
CA GLU A 879 -13.59 11.94 35.84
C GLU A 879 -12.27 11.54 36.51
N ILE A 880 -11.91 10.26 36.44
CA ILE A 880 -10.58 9.78 36.87
C ILE A 880 -9.49 10.42 36.02
N ALA A 881 -9.65 10.44 34.69
CA ALA A 881 -8.67 11.08 33.81
C ALA A 881 -8.45 12.56 34.16
N LYS A 882 -9.53 13.32 34.43
CA LYS A 882 -9.40 14.73 34.89
C LYS A 882 -8.69 14.84 36.23
N ARG A 883 -9.08 14.00 37.20
CA ARG A 883 -8.48 14.00 38.52
C ARG A 883 -6.98 13.72 38.46
N LEU A 884 -6.57 12.75 37.64
CA LEU A 884 -5.16 12.42 37.47
C LEU A 884 -4.39 13.62 36.92
N VAL A 885 -4.85 14.24 35.84
CA VAL A 885 -4.22 15.45 35.29
C VAL A 885 -4.09 16.54 36.35
N HIS A 886 -5.16 16.85 37.09
CA HIS A 886 -5.14 17.88 38.14
C HIS A 886 -4.18 17.55 39.28
N THR A 887 -4.14 16.28 39.71
CA THR A 887 -3.28 15.80 40.80
C THR A 887 -1.81 15.92 40.42
N TYR A 888 -1.44 15.51 39.21
CA TYR A 888 -0.05 15.60 38.75
C TYR A 888 0.38 17.03 38.37
N ASN A 889 -0.57 17.91 38.02
CA ASN A 889 -0.35 19.35 37.82
C ASN A 889 -0.24 20.15 39.11
N SER A 890 -0.78 19.63 40.23
CA SER A 890 -0.74 20.26 41.56
C SER A 890 0.08 19.43 42.55
N PRO A 891 1.38 19.16 42.27
CA PRO A 891 2.16 18.25 43.09
C PRO A 891 2.45 18.81 44.49
N PRO A 892 2.58 17.95 45.51
CA PRO A 892 3.10 18.37 46.81
C PRO A 892 4.53 18.91 46.68
N ALA A 893 4.94 19.79 47.59
CA ALA A 893 6.25 20.50 47.55
C ALA A 893 7.50 19.59 47.58
N THR A 894 7.32 18.28 47.78
CA THR A 894 8.35 17.25 47.83
C THR A 894 8.51 16.46 46.52
N ASP A 895 7.79 16.81 45.45
CA ASP A 895 7.87 16.11 44.17
C ASP A 895 9.24 16.33 43.50
N LYS A 896 9.86 15.24 43.03
CA LYS A 896 11.18 15.26 42.38
C LYS A 896 11.13 15.92 40.99
N HIS A 897 9.95 15.94 40.36
CA HIS A 897 9.72 16.53 39.05
C HIS A 897 8.64 17.63 39.14
N PRO A 898 9.00 18.82 39.67
CA PRO A 898 8.08 19.94 39.78
C PRO A 898 7.73 20.48 38.39
N GLY A 899 6.44 20.61 38.09
CA GLY A 899 5.97 21.05 36.77
C GLY A 899 4.59 20.51 36.44
N ARG A 900 4.03 20.99 35.32
CA ARG A 900 2.79 20.46 34.75
C ARG A 900 3.07 19.19 33.96
N VAL A 901 2.04 18.41 33.70
CA VAL A 901 2.09 17.26 32.79
C VAL A 901 2.33 17.78 31.38
N GLU A 902 3.40 17.30 30.75
CA GLU A 902 3.85 17.72 29.42
C GLU A 902 3.57 16.68 28.34
N PHE A 903 3.14 15.47 28.71
CA PHE A 903 2.76 14.42 27.76
C PHE A 903 1.66 13.54 28.37
N VAL A 904 0.62 13.25 27.59
CA VAL A 904 -0.48 12.37 27.98
C VAL A 904 -0.74 11.34 26.89
N LEU A 905 -0.66 10.04 27.23
CA LEU A 905 -1.10 8.95 26.36
C LEU A 905 -2.27 8.21 27.01
N CYS A 906 -3.42 8.22 26.35
CA CYS A 906 -4.64 7.55 26.78
C CYS A 906 -5.11 6.57 25.71
N LEU A 907 -5.20 5.27 26.07
CA LEU A 907 -5.57 4.18 25.16
C LEU A 907 -6.84 3.49 25.69
N GLY A 908 -7.83 3.26 24.82
CA GLY A 908 -9.08 2.57 25.16
C GLY A 908 -9.84 2.03 23.94
N ASP A 909 -10.63 0.98 24.08
CA ASP A 909 -11.30 0.29 22.97
C ASP A 909 -12.82 0.44 22.96
N ASP A 910 -13.46 0.76 24.09
CA ASP A 910 -14.90 0.63 24.26
C ASP A 910 -15.65 1.98 24.33
N PHE A 911 -16.94 1.94 24.68
CA PHE A 911 -17.77 3.14 24.81
C PHE A 911 -17.45 3.93 26.10
N THR A 912 -17.04 3.24 27.17
CA THR A 912 -16.68 3.89 28.44
C THR A 912 -15.39 4.68 28.35
N ASP A 913 -14.51 4.31 27.41
CA ASP A 913 -13.27 5.04 27.15
C ASP A 913 -13.48 6.37 26.42
N GLU A 914 -14.61 6.52 25.71
CA GLU A 914 -15.00 7.79 25.08
C GLU A 914 -15.16 8.91 26.12
N ASP A 915 -15.48 8.57 27.37
CA ASP A 915 -15.51 9.54 28.48
C ASP A 915 -14.11 10.03 28.83
N MET A 916 -13.08 9.16 28.80
CA MET A 916 -11.69 9.55 28.96
C MET A 916 -11.25 10.48 27.84
N PHE A 917 -11.56 10.12 26.58
CA PHE A 917 -11.20 10.92 25.43
C PHE A 917 -11.86 12.30 25.48
N ARG A 918 -13.17 12.36 25.80
CA ARG A 918 -13.90 13.62 25.96
C ARG A 918 -13.31 14.49 27.06
N ALA A 919 -12.99 13.91 28.21
CA ALA A 919 -12.40 14.61 29.34
C ALA A 919 -11.03 15.21 28.97
N LEU A 920 -10.13 14.40 28.41
CA LEU A 920 -8.78 14.83 28.04
C LEU A 920 -8.80 15.83 26.89
N ASN A 921 -9.65 15.64 25.89
CA ASN A 921 -9.84 16.60 24.81
C ASN A 921 -10.37 17.95 25.33
N GLY A 922 -11.22 17.94 26.37
CA GLY A 922 -11.74 19.16 27.00
C GLY A 922 -10.74 19.89 27.90
N LEU A 923 -9.76 19.19 28.49
CA LEU A 923 -8.66 19.78 29.25
C LEU A 923 -7.51 20.29 28.37
N SER A 924 -7.49 19.83 27.12
CA SER A 924 -6.49 20.15 26.11
C SER A 924 -6.48 21.65 25.79
N GLY A 925 -5.31 22.29 25.88
CA GLY A 925 -5.12 23.73 25.73
C GLY A 925 -5.40 24.57 26.98
N VAL A 926 -5.89 23.95 28.08
CA VAL A 926 -6.13 24.63 29.37
C VAL A 926 -5.11 24.19 30.42
N GLU A 927 -5.02 22.87 30.64
CA GLU A 927 -4.14 22.28 31.66
C GLU A 927 -2.95 21.51 31.08
N VAL A 928 -3.08 21.01 29.86
CA VAL A 928 -2.03 20.31 29.09
C VAL A 928 -2.07 20.82 27.66
N ASP A 929 -0.91 20.99 27.04
CA ASP A 929 -0.82 21.47 25.66
C ASP A 929 -1.52 20.52 24.67
N ASN A 930 -2.16 21.13 23.67
CA ASN A 930 -3.04 20.40 22.77
C ASN A 930 -2.29 19.32 21.96
N GLU A 931 -1.08 19.61 21.52
CA GLU A 931 -0.25 18.71 20.72
C GLU A 931 0.36 17.57 21.54
N HIS A 932 0.27 17.64 22.87
CA HIS A 932 0.89 16.67 23.78
C HIS A 932 -0.11 15.65 24.35
N VAL A 933 -1.37 15.70 23.91
CA VAL A 933 -2.44 14.77 24.33
C VAL A 933 -2.75 13.79 23.20
N PHE A 934 -2.39 12.53 23.42
CA PHE A 934 -2.64 11.40 22.53
C PHE A 934 -3.79 10.55 23.09
N THR A 935 -5.02 10.86 22.67
CA THR A 935 -6.19 9.99 22.90
C THR A 935 -6.32 9.02 21.73
N VAL A 936 -6.28 7.72 22.01
CA VAL A 936 -6.19 6.68 20.99
C VAL A 936 -7.26 5.64 21.24
N THR A 937 -8.12 5.42 20.25
CA THR A 937 -9.04 4.28 20.32
C THR A 937 -8.32 3.01 19.82
N VAL A 938 -8.69 1.85 20.35
CA VAL A 938 -8.21 0.54 19.89
C VAL A 938 -9.39 -0.26 19.32
N GLY A 939 -9.19 -0.99 18.23
CA GLY A 939 -10.18 -1.94 17.72
C GLY A 939 -10.82 -1.56 16.38
N ALA A 940 -12.10 -1.85 16.21
CA ALA A 940 -12.74 -1.86 14.89
C ALA A 940 -12.65 -0.51 14.15
N SER A 941 -12.17 -0.55 12.91
CA SER A 941 -11.96 0.65 12.09
C SER A 941 -13.23 1.37 11.66
N THR A 942 -14.41 0.78 11.80
CA THR A 942 -15.68 1.47 11.54
C THR A 942 -16.19 2.25 12.74
N LYS A 943 -15.51 2.16 13.90
CA LYS A 943 -15.91 2.85 15.13
C LYS A 943 -15.76 4.36 14.93
N VAL A 944 -16.85 5.08 15.14
CA VAL A 944 -16.81 6.53 15.29
C VAL A 944 -16.42 6.82 16.74
N THR A 945 -15.39 7.65 16.92
CA THR A 945 -14.77 7.90 18.23
C THR A 945 -14.46 9.38 18.41
N LEU A 946 -14.36 9.83 19.66
CA LEU A 946 -13.81 11.12 20.05
C LEU A 946 -12.28 11.08 20.21
N ALA A 947 -11.66 9.90 20.12
CA ALA A 947 -10.20 9.77 20.09
C ALA A 947 -9.61 10.51 18.89
N ARG A 948 -8.43 11.09 19.09
CA ARG A 948 -7.68 11.78 18.03
C ARG A 948 -6.94 10.82 17.12
N TRP A 949 -6.64 9.63 17.62
CA TRP A 949 -5.84 8.63 16.94
C TRP A 949 -6.50 7.25 17.03
N HIS A 950 -6.05 6.32 16.19
CA HIS A 950 -6.53 4.95 16.17
C HIS A 950 -5.38 3.95 16.06
N LEU A 951 -5.53 2.81 16.76
CA LEU A 951 -4.75 1.58 16.61
C LEU A 951 -5.71 0.39 16.37
N LEU A 952 -5.32 -0.56 15.52
CA LEU A 952 -6.21 -1.66 15.14
C LEU A 952 -6.28 -2.76 16.19
N GLU A 953 -5.13 -3.17 16.73
CA GLU A 953 -5.01 -4.35 17.56
C GLU A 953 -4.30 -4.04 18.90
N PRO A 954 -4.60 -4.79 19.97
CA PRO A 954 -3.86 -4.69 21.25
C PRO A 954 -2.34 -4.90 21.09
N GLU A 955 -1.90 -5.70 20.12
CA GLU A 955 -0.46 -5.88 19.86
C GLU A 955 0.21 -4.56 19.44
N ASP A 956 -0.49 -3.71 18.68
CA ASP A 956 0.01 -2.40 18.27
C ASP A 956 0.21 -1.46 19.47
N VAL A 957 -0.64 -1.59 20.49
CA VAL A 957 -0.48 -0.87 21.77
C VAL A 957 0.81 -1.29 22.45
N VAL A 958 1.06 -2.60 22.55
CA VAL A 958 2.27 -3.13 23.19
C VAL A 958 3.52 -2.69 22.44
N GLU A 959 3.52 -2.70 21.11
CA GLU A 959 4.63 -2.18 20.31
C GLU A 959 4.89 -0.69 20.54
N CYS A 960 3.83 0.13 20.63
CA CYS A 960 3.94 1.56 20.89
C CYS A 960 4.54 1.82 22.28
N VAL A 961 4.09 1.10 23.30
CA VAL A 961 4.63 1.27 24.66
C VAL A 961 6.08 0.75 24.74
N ALA A 962 6.41 -0.34 24.05
CA ALA A 962 7.77 -0.88 23.99
C ALA A 962 8.74 0.12 23.31
N LEU A 963 8.29 0.82 22.27
CA LEU A 963 9.04 1.91 21.64
C LEU A 963 9.38 3.03 22.63
N LEU A 964 8.42 3.44 23.46
CA LEU A 964 8.61 4.51 24.46
C LEU A 964 9.50 4.05 25.62
N ALA A 965 9.36 2.79 26.05
CA ALA A 965 10.14 2.22 27.14
C ALA A 965 11.58 1.82 26.71
N GLY A 966 11.89 1.82 25.41
CA GLY A 966 13.19 1.41 24.89
C GLY A 966 13.45 -0.10 24.96
N VAL A 967 12.39 -0.91 24.86
CA VAL A 967 12.44 -2.37 24.99
C VAL A 967 12.33 -3.03 23.62
N GLY A 968 13.26 -3.97 23.33
CA GLY A 968 13.30 -4.72 22.07
C GLY A 968 12.26 -5.85 21.98
N LEU A 969 12.28 -6.62 20.88
CA LEU A 969 11.28 -7.66 20.61
C LEU A 969 11.23 -8.81 21.64
N GLY A 970 12.34 -9.13 22.33
CA GLY A 970 12.43 -10.20 23.34
C GLY A 970 12.37 -9.71 24.79
N GLY A 971 12.12 -8.42 25.03
CA GLY A 971 11.83 -7.91 26.38
C GLY A 971 13.04 -7.44 27.19
N GLU A 972 14.25 -7.55 26.66
CA GLU A 972 15.47 -6.99 27.27
C GLU A 972 15.75 -5.56 26.75
N ALA A 973 16.39 -4.74 27.59
CA ALA A 973 16.87 -3.42 27.19
C ALA A 973 18.03 -3.58 26.18
N HIS A 974 17.96 -2.89 25.04
CA HIS A 974 18.93 -2.94 23.93
C HIS A 974 18.85 -4.16 22.99
N GLU A 975 17.74 -4.89 22.94
CA GLU A 975 17.49 -5.83 21.84
C GLU A 975 16.92 -5.15 20.58
N HIS A 976 17.09 -5.81 19.43
CA HIS A 976 16.63 -5.34 18.14
C HIS A 976 15.15 -4.90 18.14
N PHE A 977 14.90 -3.67 17.69
CA PHE A 977 13.53 -3.17 17.54
C PHE A 977 12.80 -3.88 16.40
N GLY A 978 11.49 -4.08 16.57
CA GLY A 978 10.61 -4.45 15.46
C GLY A 978 10.69 -3.41 14.36
N GLN A 979 10.52 -3.80 13.09
CA GLN A 979 10.82 -2.91 11.97
C GLN A 979 9.91 -1.66 11.93
N VAL A 980 8.68 -1.72 12.48
CA VAL A 980 7.80 -0.55 12.64
C VAL A 980 8.39 0.45 13.64
N ASN A 981 8.90 -0.06 14.76
CA ASN A 981 9.55 0.73 15.79
C ASN A 981 10.89 1.30 15.28
N LEU A 982 11.66 0.52 14.50
CA LEU A 982 12.87 1.02 13.85
C LEU A 982 12.55 2.15 12.86
N ALA A 983 11.50 2.03 12.07
CA ALA A 983 11.09 3.08 11.14
C ALA A 983 10.70 4.37 11.87
N ALA A 984 9.92 4.27 12.95
CA ALA A 984 9.58 5.42 13.79
C ALA A 984 10.81 6.01 14.51
N LEU A 985 11.73 5.16 14.98
CA LEU A 985 12.98 5.56 15.62
C LEU A 985 13.87 6.31 14.62
N SER A 986 14.07 5.74 13.43
CA SER A 986 14.87 6.34 12.36
C SER A 986 14.30 7.67 11.87
N ALA A 987 12.97 7.78 11.85
CA ALA A 987 12.25 9.01 11.55
C ALA A 987 12.42 10.11 12.61
N VAL A 988 12.70 9.76 13.87
CA VAL A 988 12.97 10.73 14.96
C VAL A 988 14.44 11.05 15.08
N GLU A 989 15.32 10.07 14.85
CA GLU A 989 16.77 10.21 14.94
C GLU A 989 17.38 10.72 13.63
N GLY A 990 16.62 10.74 12.54
CA GLY A 990 17.04 11.25 11.23
C GLY A 990 17.99 10.33 10.47
N HIS A 991 18.33 9.17 11.04
CA HIS A 991 19.21 8.15 10.47
C HIS A 991 18.84 6.78 11.06
N ILE A 992 19.34 5.70 10.45
CA ILE A 992 19.21 4.35 11.04
C ILE A 992 20.33 4.17 12.07
N PRO A 993 20.03 3.74 13.32
CA PRO A 993 21.04 3.49 14.35
C PRO A 993 22.13 2.51 13.90
N GLU A 994 23.39 2.79 14.20
CA GLU A 994 24.51 1.90 13.80
C GLU A 994 24.39 0.49 14.37
N SER A 995 23.79 0.32 15.55
CA SER A 995 23.56 -1.01 16.14
C SER A 995 22.54 -1.87 15.37
N GLU A 996 21.77 -1.26 14.48
CA GLU A 996 20.73 -1.92 13.67
C GLU A 996 21.14 -2.09 12.19
N LYS A 997 22.26 -1.48 11.78
CA LYS A 997 22.90 -1.65 10.46
C LYS A 997 23.79 -2.90 10.45
#